data_AF-A0A8S8XAA7-F1
#
_entry.id   AF-A0A8S8XAA7-F1
#
_cell.length_a   1.000
_cell.length_b   1.000
_cell.length_c   1.000
_cell.angle_alpha   90.00
_cell.angle_beta   90.00
_cell.angle_gamma   90.00
#
_symmetry.space_group_name_H-M   'P 1'
#
loop_
_entity.id
_entity.type
_entity.pdbx_description
1 polymer ?
#
loop_
_entity_poly.entity_id
_entity_poly.type
_entity_poly.pdbx_seq_one_letter_code
_entity_poly.pdbx_strand_id
1 'polypeptide(L)'
;MTLRDLLQIAFRFRWHATIVLAAALLGGLSLSLFMTPIYQSSSVVLVKFGREFVYRPEVGAAGGASQMVAPIIDRDEVLNEQVQILKSRDVVQGAVRAVGAERLYRSLPRDPVEREDEAIRRFERALTIVPVRNSSTIRISFEHADSDIARDALDHFVDLFRQNSIRAYAQLQTSFFEDQERSARARLQAAEQRLATFRRGHVDGGYDEQIPLRVRQSVDLDNAQKTVEAAIAEARQRTDVLKRQMEATPRIIESYREAETAHIVEEARSKLLSLRLREQELLAQFTDDSPRVAQVRREIGIAQRELTTREKEFAGRVRTGLNDTFVALERDLLRAQADVDALGERRDALAAQRQTVLTLIDDMSANQSDLRTIERDVVAGDLTLRSILTKLEEARVYDALNREKIGSLQVVQQATRPDPRKPIRPEPLLYLMAGLFGGLIGAVVLVGAAELLSDTISVPDRAAAAFGLPVLAALPYIPGDVEQRDTPTRALLRRIVQQARRRLPGLMLLGLLTALAGCSSVKQAPIGPTGFAPWTSVASSYQLGPGDEFEVKFPFNPEFNERVAVAPDGAVSLPLVGIVKAGGRTVPSLTEELETRFARDLRQPRVQVLLRNLASQRVFVGGEVNAAGLYPMPGPIGVAEALSLATGAKDTAKLSEVVLVRRNAEGRPMLRTVDVEAFLSGKGEDVPLQGFDIIYVPRSTIAEIDLFVDQYLNKAIPFSKNFSYAVNRNPGSALNTTVNP
;
A
#
# COMPACT_ATOMS: atom_id res chain seq x y z
N MET A 1 -8.78 -73.96 -21.23
CA MET A 1 -7.76 -73.84 -22.30
C MET A 1 -6.50 -73.28 -21.68
N THR A 2 -5.40 -74.00 -21.76
CA THR A 2 -4.11 -73.52 -21.25
C THR A 2 -3.45 -72.62 -22.30
N LEU A 3 -2.52 -71.74 -21.89
CA LEU A 3 -1.76 -70.87 -22.81
C LEU A 3 -1.04 -71.67 -23.92
N ARG A 4 -0.66 -72.91 -23.60
CA ARG A 4 -0.02 -73.86 -24.52
C ARG A 4 -0.96 -74.28 -25.65
N ASP A 5 -2.25 -74.48 -25.37
CA ASP A 5 -3.25 -74.89 -26.36
C ASP A 5 -3.50 -73.76 -27.37
N LEU A 6 -3.60 -72.51 -26.89
CA LEU A 6 -3.75 -71.34 -27.74
C LEU A 6 -2.57 -71.14 -28.70
N LEU A 7 -1.34 -71.38 -28.22
CA LEU A 7 -0.13 -71.28 -29.04
C LEU A 7 -0.05 -72.36 -30.13
N GLN A 8 -0.53 -73.58 -29.85
CA GLN A 8 -0.57 -74.66 -30.86
C GLN A 8 -1.61 -74.37 -31.95
N ILE A 9 -2.80 -73.88 -31.57
CA ILE A 9 -3.84 -73.48 -32.52
C ILE A 9 -3.34 -72.33 -33.41
N ALA A 10 -2.69 -71.32 -32.82
CA ALA A 10 -2.07 -70.22 -33.56
C ALA A 10 -0.99 -70.72 -34.56
N PHE A 11 -0.20 -71.72 -34.20
CA PHE A 11 0.81 -72.31 -35.09
C PHE A 11 0.22 -73.14 -36.23
N ARG A 12 -0.95 -73.77 -36.02
CA ARG A 12 -1.68 -74.54 -37.03
C ARG A 12 -2.22 -73.63 -38.14
N PHE A 13 -2.84 -72.52 -37.77
CA PHE A 13 -3.46 -71.57 -38.71
C PHE A 13 -2.60 -70.36 -39.08
N ARG A 14 -1.29 -70.40 -38.82
CA ARG A 14 -0.37 -69.27 -39.02
C ARG A 14 -0.47 -68.58 -40.38
N TRP A 15 -0.75 -69.31 -41.46
CA TRP A 15 -0.91 -68.74 -42.80
C TRP A 15 -2.22 -67.98 -42.99
N HIS A 16 -3.32 -68.41 -42.36
CA HIS A 16 -4.60 -67.67 -42.41
C HIS A 16 -4.50 -66.39 -41.58
N ALA A 17 -3.86 -66.48 -40.41
CA ALA A 17 -3.60 -65.32 -39.55
C ALA A 17 -2.71 -64.27 -40.26
N THR A 18 -1.66 -64.70 -40.97
CA THR A 18 -0.80 -63.76 -41.71
C THR A 18 -1.49 -63.14 -42.92
N ILE A 19 -2.37 -63.86 -43.63
CA ILE A 19 -3.14 -63.31 -44.75
C ILE A 19 -4.13 -62.23 -44.26
N VAL A 20 -4.85 -62.46 -43.16
CA VAL A 20 -5.77 -61.46 -42.59
C VAL A 20 -5.02 -60.22 -42.12
N LEU A 21 -3.88 -60.41 -41.45
CA LEU A 21 -3.04 -59.29 -41.00
C LEU A 21 -2.50 -58.48 -42.19
N ALA A 22 -2.03 -59.16 -43.24
CA ALA A 22 -1.55 -58.51 -44.46
C ALA A 22 -2.67 -57.75 -45.19
N ALA A 23 -3.87 -58.33 -45.28
CA ALA A 23 -5.04 -57.68 -45.87
C ALA A 23 -5.47 -56.44 -45.07
N ALA A 24 -5.43 -56.49 -43.73
CA ALA A 24 -5.78 -55.37 -42.87
C ALA A 24 -4.74 -54.22 -42.95
N LEU A 25 -3.45 -54.55 -43.04
CA LEU A 25 -2.38 -53.56 -43.27
C LEU A 25 -2.50 -52.90 -44.64
N LEU A 26 -2.78 -53.68 -45.69
CA LEU A 26 -3.05 -53.15 -47.04
C LEU A 26 -4.32 -52.30 -47.07
N GLY A 27 -5.36 -52.70 -46.33
CA GLY A 27 -6.60 -51.93 -46.16
C GLY A 27 -6.35 -50.59 -45.47
N GLY A 28 -5.58 -50.57 -44.38
CA GLY A 28 -5.18 -49.35 -43.68
C GLY A 28 -4.35 -48.40 -44.55
N LEU A 29 -3.41 -48.94 -45.33
CA LEU A 29 -2.61 -48.17 -46.28
C LEU A 29 -3.46 -47.59 -47.42
N SER A 30 -4.37 -48.40 -47.98
CA SER A 30 -5.29 -47.96 -49.03
C SER A 30 -6.22 -46.85 -48.52
N LEU A 31 -6.79 -47.01 -47.33
CA LEU A 31 -7.65 -46.00 -46.71
C LEU A 31 -6.91 -44.67 -46.48
N SER A 32 -5.63 -44.72 -46.12
CA SER A 32 -4.79 -43.53 -45.97
C SER A 32 -4.53 -42.80 -47.30
N LEU A 33 -4.57 -43.50 -48.44
CA LEU A 33 -4.35 -42.90 -49.77
C LEU A 33 -5.64 -42.32 -50.39
N PHE A 34 -6.81 -42.83 -49.99
CA PHE A 34 -8.11 -42.36 -50.47
C PHE A 34 -8.66 -41.13 -49.73
N MET A 35 -8.12 -40.82 -48.55
CA MET A 35 -8.53 -39.64 -47.78
C MET A 35 -7.94 -38.35 -48.36
N THR A 36 -8.73 -37.27 -48.35
CA THR A 36 -8.30 -35.97 -48.85
C THR A 36 -7.18 -35.38 -48.00
N PRO A 37 -6.07 -34.93 -48.61
CA PRO A 37 -4.97 -34.31 -47.87
C PRO A 37 -5.42 -32.96 -47.30
N ILE A 38 -5.07 -32.69 -46.04
CA ILE A 38 -5.31 -31.40 -45.38
C ILE A 38 -3.95 -30.74 -45.07
N TYR A 39 -3.82 -29.48 -45.48
CA TYR A 39 -2.64 -28.65 -45.29
C TYR A 39 -2.94 -27.53 -44.28
N GLN A 40 -1.97 -27.16 -43.46
CA GLN A 40 -2.12 -26.09 -42.47
C GLN A 40 -1.14 -24.96 -42.78
N SER A 41 -1.66 -23.77 -43.04
CA SER A 41 -0.84 -22.55 -43.02
C SER A 41 -0.74 -22.03 -41.59
N SER A 42 0.41 -21.49 -41.21
CA SER A 42 0.64 -20.93 -39.87
C SER A 42 1.29 -19.55 -39.98
N SER A 43 0.88 -18.65 -39.09
CA SER A 43 1.44 -17.31 -38.90
C SER A 43 1.61 -17.05 -37.40
N VAL A 44 2.64 -16.28 -37.07
CA VAL A 44 2.95 -15.89 -35.69
C VAL A 44 2.92 -14.37 -35.58
N VAL A 45 2.05 -13.88 -34.71
CA VAL A 45 1.90 -12.45 -34.42
C VAL A 45 2.47 -12.18 -33.03
N LEU A 46 3.40 -11.21 -32.94
CA LEU A 46 3.90 -10.69 -31.68
C LEU A 46 2.98 -9.57 -31.21
N VAL A 47 2.43 -9.77 -30.01
CA VAL A 47 1.79 -8.72 -29.23
C VAL A 47 2.89 -8.05 -28.44
N LYS A 48 3.22 -6.82 -28.80
CA LYS A 48 4.10 -5.97 -27.99
C LYS A 48 3.28 -5.44 -26.85
N PHE A 49 3.67 -5.79 -25.64
CA PHE A 49 3.15 -5.14 -24.43
C PHE A 49 3.83 -3.78 -24.31
N GLY A 50 3.24 -2.75 -24.92
CA GLY A 50 3.70 -1.38 -24.74
C GLY A 50 3.18 -0.76 -23.45
N ARG A 51 3.35 0.55 -23.32
CA ARG A 51 2.91 1.32 -22.13
C ARG A 51 1.38 1.39 -21.99
N GLU A 52 0.63 0.91 -22.98
CA GLU A 52 -0.83 0.77 -22.99
C GLU A 52 -1.37 -0.23 -21.95
N PHE A 53 -0.54 -1.15 -21.46
CA PHE A 53 -0.88 -2.14 -20.42
C PHE A 53 -0.28 -1.77 -19.04
N VAL A 54 0.20 -0.53 -18.85
CA VAL A 54 0.68 -0.08 -17.54
C VAL A 54 -0.48 0.63 -16.85
N TYR A 55 -0.94 0.05 -15.74
CA TYR A 55 -1.93 0.68 -14.86
C TYR A 55 -1.52 2.12 -14.54
N ARG A 56 -2.39 3.07 -14.91
CA ARG A 56 -2.24 4.47 -14.56
C ARG A 56 -3.36 4.80 -13.57
N PRO A 57 -3.04 5.24 -12.36
CA PRO A 57 -4.08 5.68 -11.43
C PRO A 57 -4.87 6.83 -12.06
N GLU A 58 -6.19 6.65 -12.14
CA GLU A 58 -7.10 7.68 -12.62
C GLU A 58 -7.09 8.88 -11.66
N VAL A 59 -7.24 10.08 -12.24
CA VAL A 59 -7.16 11.36 -11.52
C VAL A 59 -8.32 11.44 -10.52
N GLY A 60 -8.01 11.39 -9.22
CA GLY A 60 -8.98 11.44 -8.12
C GLY A 60 -8.69 10.48 -6.98
N ALA A 61 -7.86 9.46 -7.19
CA ALA A 61 -7.47 8.50 -6.16
C ALA A 61 -6.32 8.99 -5.25
N ALA A 62 -6.24 10.30 -5.02
CA ALA A 62 -5.28 10.92 -4.09
C ALA A 62 -5.83 11.05 -2.66
N GLY A 63 -7.04 10.54 -2.39
CA GLY A 63 -7.70 10.58 -1.08
C GLY A 63 -7.68 9.23 -0.38
N GLY A 64 -6.51 8.61 -0.22
CA GLY A 64 -6.38 7.37 0.55
C GLY A 64 -5.02 6.74 0.36
N ALA A 65 -4.16 6.83 1.37
CA ALA A 65 -2.89 6.11 1.44
C ALA A 65 -3.09 4.60 1.68
N SER A 66 -3.98 3.98 0.91
CA SER A 66 -4.16 2.53 0.84
C SER A 66 -3.59 2.07 -0.49
N GLN A 67 -2.45 1.38 -0.41
CA GLN A 67 -1.93 0.40 -1.37
C GLN A 67 -2.59 0.42 -2.76
N MET A 68 -1.99 1.16 -3.68
CA MET A 68 -2.14 0.83 -5.10
C MET A 68 -1.04 -0.16 -5.46
N VAL A 69 -1.31 -1.44 -5.23
CA VAL A 69 -0.66 -2.50 -5.98
C VAL A 69 -1.08 -2.25 -7.42
N ALA A 70 -0.14 -1.87 -8.30
CA ALA A 70 -0.41 -1.89 -9.72
C ALA A 70 -0.91 -3.31 -10.03
N PRO A 71 -2.13 -3.51 -10.57
CA PRO A 71 -2.56 -4.83 -10.97
C PRO A 71 -1.47 -5.38 -11.87
N ILE A 72 -0.88 -6.51 -11.46
CA ILE A 72 0.04 -7.26 -12.28
C ILE A 72 -0.83 -7.69 -13.46
N ILE A 73 -0.71 -6.98 -14.58
CA ILE A 73 -1.42 -7.38 -15.79
C ILE A 73 -0.88 -8.76 -16.14
N ASP A 74 -1.75 -9.75 -16.01
CA ASP A 74 -1.43 -11.10 -16.40
C ASP A 74 -1.26 -11.09 -17.92
N ARG A 75 -0.04 -11.44 -18.37
CA ARG A 75 0.28 -11.47 -19.80
C ARG A 75 -0.65 -12.42 -20.54
N ASP A 76 -1.08 -13.48 -19.86
CA ASP A 76 -2.01 -14.45 -20.42
C ASP A 76 -3.42 -13.86 -20.55
N GLU A 77 -3.85 -12.98 -19.63
CA GLU A 77 -5.13 -12.27 -19.71
C GLU A 77 -5.20 -11.36 -20.94
N VAL A 78 -4.18 -10.52 -21.15
CA VAL A 78 -4.10 -9.66 -22.35
C VAL A 78 -4.04 -10.47 -23.63
N LEU A 79 -3.24 -11.54 -23.67
CA LEU A 79 -3.18 -12.41 -24.85
C LEU A 79 -4.53 -13.07 -25.12
N ASN A 80 -5.26 -13.50 -24.07
CA ASN A 80 -6.59 -14.08 -24.21
C ASN A 80 -7.62 -13.05 -24.71
N GLU A 81 -7.58 -11.80 -24.24
CA GLU A 81 -8.42 -10.72 -24.77
C GLU A 81 -8.17 -10.51 -26.27
N GLN A 82 -6.90 -10.44 -26.68
CA GLN A 82 -6.55 -10.32 -28.10
C GLN A 82 -7.01 -11.53 -28.92
N VAL A 83 -6.98 -12.75 -28.35
CA VAL A 83 -7.53 -13.97 -28.98
C VAL A 83 -9.05 -13.88 -29.16
N GLN A 84 -9.78 -13.29 -28.22
CA GLN A 84 -11.23 -13.07 -28.36
C GLN A 84 -11.54 -12.06 -29.46
N ILE A 85 -10.78 -10.97 -29.55
CA ILE A 85 -10.90 -9.99 -30.64
C ILE A 85 -10.59 -10.65 -32.00
N LEU A 86 -9.56 -11.52 -32.06
CA LEU A 86 -9.22 -12.31 -33.25
C LEU A 86 -10.33 -13.27 -33.68
N LYS A 87 -11.11 -13.81 -32.72
CA LYS A 87 -12.25 -14.70 -33.00
C LYS A 87 -13.55 -13.95 -33.34
N SER A 88 -13.54 -12.61 -33.31
CA SER A 88 -14.73 -11.83 -33.63
C SER A 88 -15.24 -12.11 -35.04
N ARG A 89 -16.56 -12.16 -35.18
CA ARG A 89 -17.24 -12.44 -36.46
C ARG A 89 -16.83 -11.44 -37.55
N ASP A 90 -16.59 -10.18 -37.18
CA ASP A 90 -16.23 -9.12 -38.14
C ASP A 90 -14.90 -9.40 -38.85
N VAL A 91 -13.89 -9.90 -38.12
CA VAL A 91 -12.57 -10.21 -38.69
C VAL A 91 -12.65 -11.45 -39.58
N VAL A 92 -13.37 -12.48 -39.12
CA VAL A 92 -13.58 -13.72 -39.89
C VAL A 92 -14.39 -13.45 -41.15
N GLN A 93 -15.49 -12.70 -41.04
CA GLN A 93 -16.34 -12.33 -42.16
C GLN A 93 -15.58 -11.49 -43.18
N GLY A 94 -14.77 -10.53 -42.73
CA GLY A 94 -13.91 -9.73 -43.59
C GLY A 94 -12.93 -10.62 -44.39
N ALA A 95 -12.32 -11.62 -43.74
CA ALA A 95 -11.40 -12.54 -44.40
C ALA A 95 -12.09 -13.43 -45.44
N VAL A 96 -13.27 -13.96 -45.12
CA VAL A 96 -14.08 -14.77 -46.04
C VAL A 96 -14.50 -13.96 -47.27
N ARG A 97 -14.88 -12.69 -47.09
CA ARG A 97 -15.21 -11.77 -48.19
C ARG A 97 -14.01 -11.43 -49.08
N ALA A 98 -12.84 -11.22 -48.48
CA ALA A 98 -11.62 -10.87 -49.21
C ALA A 98 -11.12 -12.01 -50.12
N VAL A 99 -11.21 -13.25 -49.65
CA VAL A 99 -10.79 -14.43 -50.42
C VAL A 99 -11.89 -14.91 -51.38
N GLY A 100 -13.15 -14.73 -50.99
CA GLY A 100 -14.34 -15.18 -51.70
C GLY A 100 -14.81 -16.55 -51.22
N ALA A 101 -16.09 -16.64 -50.80
CA ALA A 101 -16.68 -17.88 -50.28
C ALA A 101 -16.61 -19.05 -51.28
N GLU A 102 -16.81 -18.78 -52.57
CA GLU A 102 -16.78 -19.78 -53.65
C GLU A 102 -15.36 -20.28 -53.95
N ARG A 103 -14.35 -19.42 -53.72
CA ARG A 103 -12.94 -19.80 -53.85
C ARG A 103 -12.50 -20.66 -52.68
N LEU A 104 -12.98 -20.37 -51.47
CA LEU A 104 -12.70 -21.14 -50.26
C LEU A 104 -13.33 -22.52 -50.29
N TYR A 105 -14.63 -22.64 -50.58
CA TYR A 105 -15.32 -23.92 -50.52
C TYR A 105 -16.14 -24.18 -51.80
N ARG A 106 -15.84 -25.29 -52.47
CA ARG A 106 -16.55 -25.70 -53.71
C ARG A 106 -18.00 -26.16 -53.46
N SER A 107 -18.34 -26.58 -52.24
CA SER A 107 -19.66 -27.10 -51.87
C SER A 107 -20.39 -26.16 -50.90
N LEU A 108 -21.09 -25.16 -51.45
CA LEU A 108 -21.86 -24.18 -50.69
C LEU A 108 -23.30 -24.03 -51.20
N PRO A 109 -24.23 -23.54 -50.35
CA PRO A 109 -25.61 -23.22 -50.74
C PRO A 109 -25.73 -22.19 -51.89
N ARG A 110 -26.86 -22.23 -52.60
CA ARG A 110 -27.17 -21.31 -53.71
C ARG A 110 -27.68 -19.95 -53.24
N ASP A 111 -28.20 -19.84 -52.03
CA ASP A 111 -28.57 -18.55 -51.44
C ASP A 111 -27.31 -17.76 -51.04
N PRO A 112 -27.12 -16.50 -51.49
CA PRO A 112 -25.98 -15.66 -51.10
C PRO A 112 -25.79 -15.49 -49.58
N VAL A 113 -26.87 -15.35 -48.82
CA VAL A 113 -26.79 -15.09 -47.37
C VAL A 113 -26.40 -16.37 -46.64
N GLU A 114 -27.06 -17.49 -46.95
CA GLU A 114 -26.72 -18.78 -46.36
C GLU A 114 -25.33 -19.28 -46.79
N ARG A 115 -24.89 -18.92 -48.00
CA ARG A 115 -23.55 -19.22 -48.51
C ARG A 115 -22.48 -18.53 -47.68
N GLU A 116 -22.66 -17.25 -47.40
CA GLU A 116 -21.70 -16.47 -46.61
C GLU A 116 -21.64 -17.01 -45.17
N ASP A 117 -22.79 -17.27 -44.55
CA ASP A 117 -22.85 -17.80 -43.19
C ASP A 117 -22.26 -19.22 -43.06
N GLU A 118 -22.49 -20.10 -44.04
CA GLU A 118 -21.89 -21.43 -44.05
C GLU A 118 -20.38 -21.37 -44.30
N ALA A 119 -19.91 -20.44 -45.15
CA ALA A 119 -18.49 -20.22 -45.37
C ALA A 119 -17.80 -19.69 -44.09
N ILE A 120 -18.43 -18.76 -43.37
CA ILE A 120 -17.94 -18.26 -42.07
C ILE A 120 -17.83 -19.42 -41.06
N ARG A 121 -18.90 -20.23 -40.88
CA ARG A 121 -18.87 -21.37 -39.94
C ARG A 121 -17.81 -22.41 -40.28
N ARG A 122 -17.55 -22.66 -41.56
CA ARG A 122 -16.48 -23.58 -41.99
C ARG A 122 -15.10 -22.97 -41.76
N PHE A 123 -14.95 -21.67 -42.00
CA PHE A 123 -13.72 -20.94 -41.75
C PHE A 123 -13.37 -20.94 -40.26
N GLU A 124 -14.34 -20.66 -39.39
CA GLU A 124 -14.17 -20.69 -37.92
C GLU A 124 -13.72 -22.06 -37.43
N ARG A 125 -14.27 -23.16 -37.97
CA ARG A 125 -13.86 -24.52 -37.62
C ARG A 125 -12.46 -24.88 -38.10
N ALA A 126 -12.03 -24.33 -39.23
CA ALA A 126 -10.71 -24.55 -39.80
C ALA A 126 -9.63 -23.63 -39.23
N LEU A 127 -10.02 -22.57 -38.51
CA LEU A 127 -9.14 -21.59 -37.90
C LEU A 127 -8.83 -21.95 -36.44
N THR A 128 -7.54 -22.06 -36.14
CA THR A 128 -7.05 -22.30 -34.78
C THR A 128 -6.18 -21.12 -34.35
N ILE A 129 -6.58 -20.45 -33.27
CA ILE A 129 -5.85 -19.32 -32.67
C ILE A 129 -5.48 -19.72 -31.24
N VAL A 130 -4.19 -19.80 -30.96
CA VAL A 130 -3.68 -20.25 -29.65
C VAL A 130 -2.58 -19.30 -29.15
N PRO A 131 -2.68 -18.78 -27.92
CA PRO A 131 -1.60 -18.05 -27.30
C PRO A 131 -0.46 -19.01 -26.92
N VAL A 132 0.78 -18.63 -27.22
CA VAL A 132 1.95 -19.44 -26.86
C VAL A 132 2.30 -19.17 -25.41
N ARG A 133 2.18 -20.20 -24.55
CA ARG A 133 2.49 -20.09 -23.11
C ARG A 133 3.87 -19.46 -22.89
N ASN A 134 3.96 -18.55 -21.92
CA ASN A 134 5.18 -17.82 -21.56
C ASN A 134 5.81 -17.01 -22.71
N SER A 135 5.02 -16.63 -23.72
CA SER A 135 5.49 -15.85 -24.87
C SER A 135 4.47 -14.79 -25.27
N SER A 136 4.95 -13.65 -25.75
CA SER A 136 4.11 -12.53 -26.22
C SER A 136 3.57 -12.77 -27.62
N THR A 137 3.39 -14.04 -28.02
CA THR A 137 3.07 -14.42 -29.40
C THR A 137 1.80 -15.24 -29.48
N ILE A 138 1.00 -14.94 -30.49
CA ILE A 138 -0.21 -15.67 -30.84
C ILE A 138 0.09 -16.46 -32.11
N ARG A 139 -0.11 -17.78 -32.03
CA ARG A 139 -0.01 -18.66 -33.21
C ARG A 139 -1.39 -18.79 -33.82
N ILE A 140 -1.48 -18.41 -35.09
CA ILE A 140 -2.70 -18.51 -35.90
C ILE A 140 -2.44 -19.57 -36.96
N SER A 141 -3.34 -20.53 -37.09
CA SER A 141 -3.24 -21.64 -38.02
C SER A 141 -4.56 -21.83 -38.76
N PHE A 142 -4.49 -22.12 -40.05
CA PHE A 142 -5.67 -22.35 -40.88
C PHE A 142 -5.49 -23.63 -41.71
N GLU A 143 -6.44 -24.56 -41.56
CA GLU A 143 -6.44 -25.86 -42.24
C GLU A 143 -7.30 -25.82 -43.52
N HIS A 144 -6.74 -26.25 -44.65
CA HIS A 144 -7.47 -26.33 -45.92
C HIS A 144 -6.98 -27.48 -46.81
N ALA A 145 -7.83 -27.96 -47.71
CA ALA A 145 -7.49 -29.01 -48.68
C ALA A 145 -6.49 -28.55 -49.74
N ASP A 146 -6.46 -27.24 -50.01
CA ASP A 146 -5.56 -26.61 -50.99
C ASP A 146 -4.52 -25.72 -50.27
N SER A 147 -3.24 -25.96 -50.53
CA SER A 147 -2.10 -25.26 -49.89
C SER A 147 -2.08 -23.76 -50.16
N ASP A 148 -2.34 -23.34 -51.40
CA ASP A 148 -2.30 -21.91 -51.77
C ASP A 148 -3.49 -21.13 -51.17
N ILE A 149 -4.68 -21.75 -51.11
CA ILE A 149 -5.86 -21.16 -50.47
C ILE A 149 -5.63 -21.05 -48.95
N ALA A 150 -4.99 -22.05 -48.33
CA ALA A 150 -4.67 -22.01 -46.91
C ALA A 150 -3.79 -20.79 -46.55
N ARG A 151 -2.80 -20.50 -47.40
CA ARG A 151 -1.91 -19.34 -47.23
C ARG A 151 -2.65 -18.03 -47.45
N ASP A 152 -3.30 -17.89 -48.61
CA ASP A 152 -3.97 -16.63 -48.99
C ASP A 152 -5.06 -16.25 -47.99
N ALA A 153 -5.81 -17.23 -47.49
CA ALA A 153 -6.84 -17.03 -46.48
C ALA A 153 -6.28 -16.54 -45.15
N LEU A 154 -5.18 -17.15 -44.69
CA LEU A 154 -4.53 -16.75 -43.46
C LEU A 154 -3.88 -15.36 -43.57
N ASP A 155 -3.30 -15.03 -44.72
CA ASP A 155 -2.64 -13.73 -44.95
C ASP A 155 -3.64 -12.57 -44.90
N HIS A 156 -4.77 -12.69 -45.63
CA HIS A 156 -5.83 -11.67 -45.60
C HIS A 156 -6.46 -11.53 -44.20
N PHE A 157 -6.61 -12.65 -43.47
CA PHE A 157 -7.09 -12.64 -42.10
C PHE A 157 -6.15 -11.85 -41.16
N VAL A 158 -4.85 -12.11 -41.22
CA VAL A 158 -3.84 -11.42 -40.39
C VAL A 158 -3.77 -9.92 -40.73
N ASP A 159 -3.89 -9.56 -42.01
CA ASP A 159 -3.86 -8.16 -42.43
C ASP A 159 -5.09 -7.36 -42.00
N LEU A 160 -6.28 -7.95 -42.08
CA LEU A 160 -7.52 -7.32 -41.59
C LEU A 160 -7.49 -7.11 -40.07
N PHE A 161 -6.97 -8.08 -39.34
CA PHE A 161 -6.79 -7.97 -37.90
C PHE A 161 -5.88 -6.79 -37.51
N ARG A 162 -4.75 -6.62 -38.21
CA ARG A 162 -3.83 -5.49 -37.99
C ARG A 162 -4.53 -4.14 -38.20
N GLN A 163 -5.41 -4.04 -39.20
CA GLN A 163 -6.10 -2.79 -39.51
C GLN A 163 -7.24 -2.47 -38.53
N ASN A 164 -7.91 -3.49 -37.99
CA ASN A 164 -9.06 -3.29 -37.10
C ASN A 164 -8.62 -2.97 -35.65
N SER A 165 -7.55 -3.60 -35.18
CA SER A 165 -6.99 -3.39 -33.82
C SER A 165 -6.51 -1.96 -33.56
N ILE A 166 -6.01 -1.25 -34.59
CA ILE A 166 -5.55 0.15 -34.44
C ILE A 166 -6.73 1.14 -34.25
N ARG A 167 -7.90 0.87 -34.84
CA ARG A 167 -9.05 1.80 -34.81
C ARG A 167 -9.82 1.75 -33.49
N ALA A 168 -9.99 0.56 -32.92
CA ALA A 168 -10.83 0.37 -31.73
C ALA A 168 -10.26 1.04 -30.47
N TYR A 169 -8.93 1.12 -30.33
CA TYR A 169 -8.28 1.66 -29.12
C TYR A 169 -7.96 3.16 -29.18
N ALA A 170 -7.81 3.77 -30.36
CA ALA A 170 -7.34 5.16 -30.50
C ALA A 170 -8.40 6.23 -30.18
N GLN A 171 -9.69 5.96 -30.41
CA GLN A 171 -10.73 7.00 -30.41
C GLN A 171 -11.40 7.26 -29.04
N LEU A 172 -11.36 6.30 -28.11
CA LEU A 172 -12.05 6.42 -26.81
C LEU A 172 -11.29 7.25 -25.76
N GLN A 173 -9.96 7.31 -25.79
CA GLN A 173 -9.19 7.94 -24.70
C GLN A 173 -9.17 9.47 -24.79
N THR A 174 -9.08 10.06 -25.99
CA THR A 174 -8.92 11.51 -26.15
C THR A 174 -10.19 12.29 -25.78
N SER A 175 -11.37 11.82 -26.22
CA SER A 175 -12.65 12.49 -25.97
C SER A 175 -13.00 12.55 -24.47
N PHE A 176 -12.68 11.50 -23.72
CA PHE A 176 -12.86 11.46 -22.27
C PHE A 176 -12.05 12.56 -21.55
N PHE A 177 -10.76 12.70 -21.86
CA PHE A 177 -9.91 13.71 -21.22
C PHE A 177 -10.28 15.15 -21.63
N GLU A 178 -10.80 15.35 -22.85
CA GLU A 178 -11.32 16.65 -23.29
C GLU A 178 -12.58 17.07 -22.51
N ASP A 179 -13.46 16.13 -22.17
CA ASP A 179 -14.63 16.40 -21.32
C ASP A 179 -14.23 16.69 -19.86
N GLN A 180 -13.24 15.97 -19.34
CA GLN A 180 -12.67 16.21 -18.00
C GLN A 180 -11.98 17.59 -17.93
N GLU A 181 -11.26 18.00 -18.97
CA GLU A 181 -10.62 19.33 -19.05
C GLU A 181 -11.66 20.45 -18.98
N ARG A 182 -12.74 20.35 -19.75
CA ARG A 182 -13.85 21.31 -19.71
C ARG A 182 -14.48 21.40 -18.32
N SER A 183 -14.72 20.26 -17.68
CA SER A 183 -15.29 20.20 -16.32
C SER A 183 -14.35 20.82 -15.27
N ALA A 184 -13.06 20.47 -15.30
CA ALA A 184 -12.07 21.00 -14.36
C ALA A 184 -11.88 22.52 -14.53
N ARG A 185 -11.84 23.00 -15.77
CA ARG A 185 -11.76 24.44 -16.09
C ARG A 185 -12.97 25.21 -15.54
N ALA A 186 -14.18 24.67 -15.73
CA ALA A 186 -15.40 25.30 -15.21
C ALA A 186 -15.39 25.39 -13.66
N ARG A 187 -14.91 24.35 -12.97
CA ARG A 187 -14.77 24.34 -11.51
C ARG A 187 -13.74 25.36 -11.01
N LEU A 188 -12.59 25.45 -11.68
CA LEU A 188 -11.55 26.45 -11.36
C LEU A 188 -12.10 27.86 -11.52
N GLN A 189 -12.74 28.15 -12.65
CA GLN A 189 -13.36 29.46 -12.90
C GLN A 189 -14.41 29.81 -11.84
N ALA A 190 -15.24 28.85 -11.43
CA ALA A 190 -16.22 29.07 -10.37
C ALA A 190 -15.54 29.35 -9.00
N ALA A 191 -14.42 28.70 -8.69
CA ALA A 191 -13.65 28.97 -7.48
C ALA A 191 -12.98 30.36 -7.51
N GLU A 192 -12.38 30.74 -8.65
CA GLU A 192 -11.79 32.07 -8.86
C GLU A 192 -12.83 33.19 -8.77
N GLN A 193 -14.03 32.98 -9.33
CA GLN A 193 -15.13 33.93 -9.22
C GLN A 193 -15.63 34.07 -7.78
N ARG A 194 -15.69 32.97 -7.02
CA ARG A 194 -15.99 33.00 -5.58
C ARG A 194 -14.93 33.82 -4.83
N LEU A 195 -13.65 33.60 -5.11
CA LEU A 195 -12.55 34.36 -4.51
C LEU A 195 -12.64 35.86 -4.83
N ALA A 196 -12.86 36.21 -6.10
CA ALA A 196 -13.00 37.59 -6.55
C ALA A 196 -14.23 38.29 -5.93
N THR A 197 -15.32 37.56 -5.72
CA THR A 197 -16.52 38.10 -5.08
C THR A 197 -16.31 38.28 -3.57
N PHE A 198 -15.67 37.30 -2.92
CA PHE A 198 -15.30 37.39 -1.51
C PHE A 198 -14.39 38.59 -1.23
N ARG A 199 -13.34 38.78 -2.05
CA ARG A 199 -12.39 39.91 -1.93
C ARG A 199 -13.03 41.28 -2.23
N ARG A 200 -14.09 41.34 -3.04
CA ARG A 200 -14.84 42.61 -3.26
C ARG A 200 -15.73 42.97 -2.07
N GLY A 201 -16.24 41.97 -1.35
CA GLY A 201 -17.12 42.17 -0.19
C GLY A 201 -16.37 42.44 1.12
N HIS A 202 -15.11 42.02 1.23
CA HIS A 202 -14.33 42.11 2.46
C HIS A 202 -13.01 42.85 2.19
N VAL A 203 -12.79 43.98 2.89
CA VAL A 203 -11.63 44.85 2.69
C VAL A 203 -10.34 44.14 3.13
N ASP A 204 -9.42 44.00 2.18
CA ASP A 204 -8.00 43.64 2.27
C ASP A 204 -7.59 42.65 3.37
N GLY A 205 -7.51 41.38 2.95
CA GLY A 205 -6.65 40.23 3.31
C GLY A 205 -5.62 40.23 4.47
N GLY A 206 -5.63 41.19 5.39
CA GLY A 206 -4.70 41.32 6.51
C GLY A 206 -5.21 40.69 7.80
N TYR A 207 -6.05 39.65 7.73
CA TYR A 207 -6.60 39.00 8.93
C TYR A 207 -5.49 38.51 9.87
N ASP A 208 -4.37 38.02 9.31
CA ASP A 208 -3.22 37.55 10.08
C ASP A 208 -2.55 38.67 10.91
N GLU A 209 -2.65 39.94 10.50
CA GLU A 209 -2.12 41.09 11.25
C GLU A 209 -3.16 41.74 12.16
N GLN A 210 -4.41 41.82 11.69
CA GLN A 210 -5.47 42.54 12.40
C GLN A 210 -6.06 41.74 13.59
N ILE A 211 -6.22 40.42 13.46
CA ILE A 211 -6.77 39.58 14.54
C ILE A 211 -5.90 39.66 15.81
N PRO A 212 -4.55 39.47 15.76
CA PRO A 212 -3.70 39.62 16.94
C PRO A 212 -3.81 41.00 17.59
N LEU A 213 -3.97 42.05 16.78
CA LEU A 213 -4.09 43.43 17.24
C LEU A 213 -5.41 43.65 18.01
N ARG A 214 -6.51 43.05 17.54
CA ARG A 214 -7.80 43.05 18.24
C ARG A 214 -7.80 42.17 19.48
N VAL A 215 -7.15 41.01 19.44
CA VAL A 215 -6.96 40.15 20.62
C VAL A 215 -6.21 40.92 21.71
N ARG A 216 -5.14 41.65 21.34
CA ARG A 216 -4.42 42.51 22.28
C ARG A 216 -5.33 43.60 22.87
N GLN A 217 -6.12 44.27 22.04
CA GLN A 217 -7.11 45.26 22.51
C GLN A 217 -8.13 44.64 23.49
N SER A 218 -8.61 43.42 23.24
CA SER A 218 -9.50 42.70 24.16
C SER A 218 -8.83 42.40 25.50
N VAL A 219 -7.54 42.04 25.50
CA VAL A 219 -6.77 41.79 26.72
C VAL A 219 -6.54 43.10 27.50
N ASP A 220 -6.27 44.20 26.82
CA ASP A 220 -6.11 45.51 27.46
C ASP A 220 -7.42 45.97 28.12
N LEU A 221 -8.57 45.76 27.46
CA LEU A 221 -9.90 46.04 28.05
C LEU A 221 -10.21 45.12 29.24
N ASP A 222 -9.84 43.84 29.18
CA ASP A 222 -9.98 42.89 30.29
C ASP A 222 -9.18 43.34 31.53
N ASN A 223 -7.93 43.77 31.32
CA ASN A 223 -7.08 44.29 32.37
C ASN A 223 -7.64 45.59 32.97
N ALA A 224 -8.16 46.49 32.14
CA ALA A 224 -8.84 47.70 32.59
C ALA A 224 -10.08 47.37 33.43
N GLN A 225 -10.88 46.40 33.00
CA GLN A 225 -12.06 45.93 33.74
C GLN A 225 -11.67 45.38 35.11
N LYS A 226 -10.66 44.50 35.18
CA LYS A 226 -10.14 43.95 36.46
C LYS A 226 -9.62 45.03 37.41
N THR A 227 -9.00 46.07 36.86
CA THR A 227 -8.54 47.22 37.65
C THR A 227 -9.71 47.97 38.28
N VAL A 228 -10.80 48.17 37.52
CA VAL A 228 -12.04 48.78 38.04
C VAL A 228 -12.72 47.86 39.06
N GLU A 229 -12.75 46.55 38.83
CA GLU A 229 -13.30 45.57 39.78
C GLU A 229 -12.58 45.58 41.14
N ALA A 230 -11.26 45.71 41.13
CA ALA A 230 -10.48 45.90 42.36
C ALA A 230 -10.86 47.21 43.09
N ALA A 231 -11.06 48.30 42.35
CA ALA A 231 -11.50 49.58 42.92
C ALA A 231 -12.92 49.51 43.50
N ILE A 232 -13.84 48.77 42.85
CA ILE A 232 -15.19 48.50 43.38
C ILE A 232 -15.07 47.73 44.71
N ALA A 233 -14.20 46.73 44.79
CA ALA A 233 -14.02 45.95 46.01
C ALA A 233 -13.49 46.83 47.16
N GLU A 234 -12.54 47.72 46.90
CA GLU A 234 -12.02 48.69 47.87
C GLU A 234 -13.13 49.66 48.33
N ALA A 235 -13.89 50.23 47.40
CA ALA A 235 -14.99 51.15 47.71
C ALA A 235 -16.08 50.46 48.55
N ARG A 236 -16.42 49.21 48.25
CA ARG A 236 -17.36 48.40 49.05
C ARG A 236 -16.85 48.17 50.46
N GLN A 237 -15.58 47.78 50.63
CA GLN A 237 -14.98 47.64 51.97
C GLN A 237 -15.05 48.95 52.76
N ARG A 238 -14.82 50.08 52.09
CA ARG A 238 -14.96 51.40 52.72
C ARG A 238 -16.39 51.67 53.18
N THR A 239 -17.40 51.35 52.36
CA THR A 239 -18.81 51.49 52.77
C THR A 239 -19.13 50.63 53.99
N ASP A 240 -18.61 49.41 54.07
CA ASP A 240 -18.85 48.49 55.20
C ASP A 240 -18.17 48.96 56.49
N VAL A 241 -16.99 49.59 56.39
CA VAL A 241 -16.32 50.22 57.53
C VAL A 241 -17.11 51.44 58.01
N LEU A 242 -17.54 52.31 57.09
CA LEU A 242 -18.32 53.51 57.43
C LEU A 242 -19.67 53.16 58.07
N LYS A 243 -20.38 52.13 57.57
CA LYS A 243 -21.61 51.63 58.20
C LYS A 243 -21.39 51.18 59.63
N ARG A 244 -20.36 50.37 59.88
CA ARG A 244 -20.01 49.92 61.24
C ARG A 244 -19.66 51.08 62.18
N GLN A 245 -18.95 52.09 61.69
CA GLN A 245 -18.63 53.29 62.46
C GLN A 245 -19.89 54.12 62.76
N MET A 246 -20.82 54.23 61.82
CA MET A 246 -22.10 54.90 62.03
C MET A 246 -22.97 54.18 63.06
N GLU A 247 -23.03 52.85 63.03
CA GLU A 247 -23.76 52.04 64.01
C GLU A 247 -23.23 52.23 65.44
N ALA A 248 -21.91 52.40 65.58
CA ALA A 248 -21.26 52.66 66.87
C ALA A 248 -21.39 54.12 67.35
N THR A 249 -21.79 55.06 66.48
CA THR A 249 -21.84 56.49 66.78
C THR A 249 -23.27 56.94 67.08
N PRO A 250 -23.57 57.46 68.28
CA PRO A 250 -24.91 57.93 68.62
C PRO A 250 -25.30 59.17 67.79
N ARG A 251 -26.54 59.19 67.31
CA ARG A 251 -27.08 60.24 66.43
C ARG A 251 -27.28 61.60 67.13
N ILE A 252 -27.50 61.59 68.44
CA ILE A 252 -27.76 62.78 69.26
C ILE A 252 -26.79 62.78 70.43
N ILE A 253 -26.13 63.91 70.68
CA ILE A 253 -25.22 64.12 71.82
C ILE A 253 -25.64 65.35 72.64
N GLU A 254 -25.26 65.37 73.91
CA GLU A 254 -25.51 66.49 74.81
C GLU A 254 -24.47 67.60 74.58
N SER A 255 -24.91 68.82 74.23
CA SER A 255 -24.03 69.95 73.91
C SER A 255 -23.76 70.80 75.16
N TYR A 256 -22.56 70.68 75.74
CA TYR A 256 -22.10 71.54 76.85
C TYR A 256 -21.47 72.84 76.31
N ARG A 257 -22.09 74.00 76.57
CA ARG A 257 -21.48 75.32 76.35
C ARG A 257 -21.15 75.93 77.72
N GLU A 258 -20.09 75.42 78.34
CA GLU A 258 -19.76 75.69 79.75
C GLU A 258 -18.93 76.97 79.97
N ALA A 259 -18.29 77.52 78.94
CA ALA A 259 -17.32 78.61 79.10
C ALA A 259 -17.91 79.99 79.47
N GLU A 260 -19.08 80.35 78.95
CA GLU A 260 -19.69 81.68 79.20
C GLU A 260 -20.43 81.75 80.55
N THR A 261 -20.92 80.61 81.05
CA THR A 261 -21.80 80.55 82.23
C THR A 261 -21.04 80.25 83.52
N ALA A 262 -19.92 79.53 83.44
CA ALA A 262 -19.08 79.20 84.60
C ALA A 262 -18.48 80.45 85.26
N HIS A 263 -18.11 81.47 84.46
CA HIS A 263 -17.58 82.74 84.97
C HIS A 263 -18.56 83.43 85.93
N ILE A 264 -19.87 83.40 85.65
CA ILE A 264 -20.89 84.12 86.41
C ILE A 264 -21.07 83.51 87.81
N VAL A 265 -20.92 82.19 87.94
CA VAL A 265 -21.01 81.48 89.23
C VAL A 265 -19.71 81.61 90.01
N GLU A 266 -18.55 81.52 89.35
CA GLU A 266 -17.25 81.69 90.00
C GLU A 266 -17.02 83.14 90.49
N GLU A 267 -17.52 84.15 89.77
CA GLU A 267 -17.51 85.53 90.23
C GLU A 267 -18.32 85.69 91.53
N ALA A 268 -19.51 85.09 91.61
CA ALA A 268 -20.33 85.10 92.83
C ALA A 268 -19.67 84.37 94.01
N ARG A 269 -18.97 83.25 93.76
CA ARG A 269 -18.17 82.53 94.78
C ARG A 269 -17.02 83.39 95.31
N SER A 270 -16.29 84.03 94.41
CA SER A 270 -15.16 84.90 94.79
C SER A 270 -15.62 86.07 95.68
N LYS A 271 -16.77 86.68 95.35
CA LYS A 271 -17.38 87.76 96.13
C LYS A 271 -17.80 87.30 97.53
N LEU A 272 -18.43 86.14 97.65
CA LEU A 272 -18.80 85.54 98.93
C LEU A 272 -17.57 85.24 99.80
N LEU A 273 -16.51 84.69 99.21
CA LEU A 273 -15.26 84.41 99.91
C LEU A 273 -14.64 85.70 100.47
N SER A 274 -14.62 86.78 99.66
CA SER A 274 -14.09 88.07 100.09
C SER A 274 -14.85 88.66 101.29
N LEU A 275 -16.18 88.52 101.32
CA LEU A 275 -17.01 88.98 102.44
C LEU A 275 -16.78 88.15 103.72
N ARG A 276 -16.57 86.83 103.59
CA ARG A 276 -16.23 85.96 104.75
C ARG A 276 -14.87 86.29 105.35
N LEU A 277 -13.87 86.55 104.51
CA LEU A 277 -12.57 87.01 104.99
C LEU A 277 -12.70 88.36 105.71
N ARG A 278 -13.51 89.26 105.17
CA ARG A 278 -13.77 90.56 105.80
C ARG A 278 -14.48 90.44 107.15
N GLU A 279 -15.39 89.49 107.31
CA GLU A 279 -15.99 89.15 108.60
C GLU A 279 -14.93 88.70 109.62
N GLN A 280 -14.03 87.80 109.22
CA GLN A 280 -12.96 87.30 110.10
C GLN A 280 -12.01 88.42 110.55
N GLU A 281 -11.63 89.33 109.64
CA GLU A 281 -10.84 90.53 109.97
C GLU A 281 -11.55 91.43 110.99
N LEU A 282 -12.86 91.64 110.82
CA LEU A 282 -13.64 92.47 111.74
C LEU A 282 -13.81 91.78 113.11
N LEU A 283 -13.96 90.46 113.15
CA LEU A 283 -14.05 89.68 114.39
C LEU A 283 -12.73 89.67 115.18
N ALA A 284 -11.59 89.91 114.53
CA ALA A 284 -10.31 90.08 115.22
C ALA A 284 -10.21 91.41 116.00
N GLN A 285 -11.03 92.42 115.65
CA GLN A 285 -10.97 93.78 116.22
C GLN A 285 -12.24 94.19 116.98
N PHE A 286 -13.37 93.52 116.72
CA PHE A 286 -14.68 93.86 117.27
C PHE A 286 -15.35 92.61 117.84
N THR A 287 -16.15 92.78 118.90
CA THR A 287 -16.95 91.70 119.50
C THR A 287 -18.11 91.28 118.59
N ASP A 288 -18.66 90.08 118.82
CA ASP A 288 -19.66 89.45 117.94
C ASP A 288 -20.95 90.28 117.78
N ASP A 289 -21.29 91.12 118.77
CA ASP A 289 -22.46 92.02 118.79
C ASP A 289 -22.20 93.40 118.16
N SER A 290 -21.02 93.64 117.57
CA SER A 290 -20.71 94.92 116.93
C SER A 290 -21.60 95.17 115.70
N PRO A 291 -22.18 96.38 115.54
CA PRO A 291 -23.00 96.72 114.38
C PRO A 291 -22.29 96.49 113.03
N ARG A 292 -20.94 96.59 113.02
CA ARG A 292 -20.11 96.38 111.82
C ARG A 292 -20.00 94.90 111.41
N VAL A 293 -19.92 93.98 112.38
CA VAL A 293 -19.91 92.53 112.13
C VAL A 293 -21.30 92.07 111.67
N ALA A 294 -22.35 92.59 112.33
CA ALA A 294 -23.73 92.30 111.95
C ALA A 294 -24.07 92.77 110.52
N GLN A 295 -23.48 93.86 110.04
CA GLN A 295 -23.63 94.32 108.66
C GLN A 295 -23.00 93.35 107.65
N VAL A 296 -21.75 92.94 107.85
CA VAL A 296 -21.06 92.02 106.93
C VAL A 296 -21.73 90.65 106.92
N ARG A 297 -22.20 90.15 108.07
CA ARG A 297 -23.00 88.91 108.15
C ARG A 297 -24.29 88.98 107.31
N ARG A 298 -24.97 90.14 107.30
CA ARG A 298 -26.14 90.34 106.43
C ARG A 298 -25.76 90.30 104.94
N GLU A 299 -24.65 90.93 104.57
CA GLU A 299 -24.13 90.94 103.19
C GLU A 299 -23.71 89.52 102.75
N ILE A 300 -23.05 88.74 103.62
CA ILE A 300 -22.75 87.32 103.40
C ILE A 300 -24.03 86.52 103.17
N GLY A 301 -25.06 86.71 104.00
CA GLY A 301 -26.34 86.03 103.85
C GLY A 301 -27.06 86.35 102.53
N ILE A 302 -26.91 87.56 102.00
CA ILE A 302 -27.42 87.95 100.67
C ILE A 302 -26.60 87.27 99.58
N ALA A 303 -25.27 87.38 99.62
CA ALA A 303 -24.38 86.79 98.63
C ALA A 303 -24.53 85.25 98.56
N GLN A 304 -24.72 84.59 99.69
CA GLN A 304 -24.95 83.14 99.76
C GLN A 304 -26.26 82.72 99.06
N ARG A 305 -27.33 83.52 99.22
CA ARG A 305 -28.62 83.28 98.56
C ARG A 305 -28.55 83.55 97.07
N GLU A 306 -27.83 84.58 96.65
CA GLU A 306 -27.60 84.89 95.24
C GLU A 306 -26.81 83.75 94.56
N LEU A 307 -25.75 83.25 95.21
CA LEU A 307 -24.96 82.12 94.71
C LEU A 307 -25.83 80.86 94.55
N THR A 308 -26.59 80.49 95.58
CA THR A 308 -27.45 79.30 95.52
C THR A 308 -28.60 79.43 94.52
N THR A 309 -29.10 80.64 94.28
CA THR A 309 -30.12 80.90 93.24
C THR A 309 -29.52 80.74 91.85
N ARG A 310 -28.34 81.32 91.60
CA ARG A 310 -27.61 81.17 90.32
C ARG A 310 -27.23 79.72 90.06
N GLU A 311 -26.68 79.02 91.06
CA GLU A 311 -26.35 77.59 90.95
C GLU A 311 -27.58 76.74 90.54
N LYS A 312 -28.78 77.06 91.06
CA LYS A 312 -30.02 76.38 90.67
C LYS A 312 -30.55 76.77 89.29
N GLU A 313 -30.46 78.04 88.88
CA GLU A 313 -30.91 78.49 87.55
C GLU A 313 -30.11 77.85 86.41
N PHE A 314 -28.84 77.50 86.66
CA PHE A 314 -27.95 76.94 85.65
C PHE A 314 -27.85 75.41 85.67
N ALA A 315 -28.40 74.71 86.67
CA ALA A 315 -28.30 73.25 86.83
C ALA A 315 -29.17 72.40 85.86
N GLY A 316 -29.90 72.99 84.89
CA GLY A 316 -30.96 72.28 84.16
C GLY A 316 -31.08 72.51 82.65
N ARG A 317 -30.13 73.15 81.96
CA ARG A 317 -30.23 73.40 80.51
C ARG A 317 -29.26 72.55 79.68
N VAL A 318 -29.47 71.24 79.65
CA VAL A 318 -28.80 70.37 78.67
C VAL A 318 -29.55 70.52 77.33
N ARG A 319 -28.91 71.13 76.33
CA ARG A 319 -29.44 71.14 74.96
C ARG A 319 -28.94 69.89 74.22
N THR A 320 -29.86 69.09 73.69
CA THR A 320 -29.53 67.99 72.79
C THR A 320 -29.30 68.54 71.38
N GLY A 321 -28.24 68.07 70.71
CA GLY A 321 -27.88 68.46 69.35
C GLY A 321 -27.59 67.24 68.48
N LEU A 322 -27.72 67.41 67.16
CA LEU A 322 -27.25 66.40 66.21
C LEU A 322 -25.74 66.22 66.39
N ASN A 323 -25.28 64.98 66.35
CA ASN A 323 -23.86 64.69 66.40
C ASN A 323 -23.23 65.01 65.03
N ASP A 324 -22.40 66.05 64.96
CA ASP A 324 -21.73 66.46 63.72
C ASP A 324 -20.88 65.35 63.11
N THR A 325 -20.33 64.45 63.93
CA THR A 325 -19.57 63.27 63.46
C THR A 325 -20.46 62.25 62.76
N PHE A 326 -21.69 62.04 63.25
CA PHE A 326 -22.66 61.16 62.61
C PHE A 326 -23.08 61.71 61.24
N VAL A 327 -23.35 63.02 61.15
CA VAL A 327 -23.71 63.68 59.88
C VAL A 327 -22.56 63.62 58.87
N ALA A 328 -21.32 63.77 59.33
CA ALA A 328 -20.15 63.62 58.48
C ALA A 328 -20.01 62.18 57.94
N LEU A 329 -20.15 61.17 58.80
CA LEU A 329 -20.11 59.75 58.41
C LEU A 329 -21.24 59.37 57.44
N GLU A 330 -22.45 59.88 57.64
CA GLU A 330 -23.59 59.66 56.74
C GLU A 330 -23.33 60.20 55.33
N ARG A 331 -22.81 61.43 55.23
CA ARG A 331 -22.39 62.01 53.95
C ARG A 331 -21.28 61.21 53.28
N ASP A 332 -20.29 60.77 54.06
CA ASP A 332 -19.15 60.02 53.52
C ASP A 332 -19.56 58.61 53.07
N LEU A 333 -20.53 57.98 53.76
CA LEU A 333 -21.15 56.74 53.33
C LEU A 333 -21.90 56.91 52.00
N LEU A 334 -22.71 57.96 51.87
CA LEU A 334 -23.43 58.26 50.62
C LEU A 334 -22.47 58.49 49.45
N ARG A 335 -21.35 59.17 49.67
CA ARG A 335 -20.29 59.34 48.66
C ARG A 335 -19.66 58.01 48.27
N ALA A 336 -19.28 57.20 49.26
CA ALA A 336 -18.67 55.90 49.00
C ALA A 336 -19.64 54.93 48.29
N GLN A 337 -20.95 55.02 48.54
CA GLN A 337 -21.97 54.29 47.81
C GLN A 337 -22.08 54.76 46.35
N ALA A 338 -22.11 56.08 46.13
CA ALA A 338 -22.09 56.63 44.77
C ALA A 338 -20.84 56.23 43.99
N ASP A 339 -19.67 56.13 44.65
CA ASP A 339 -18.44 55.64 44.04
C ASP A 339 -18.57 54.17 43.58
N VAL A 340 -19.19 53.30 44.39
CA VAL A 340 -19.45 51.89 44.02
C VAL A 340 -20.33 51.81 42.77
N ASP A 341 -21.40 52.61 42.70
CA ASP A 341 -22.32 52.61 41.57
C ASP A 341 -21.64 53.14 40.30
N ALA A 342 -20.93 54.27 40.37
CA ALA A 342 -20.22 54.87 39.24
C ALA A 342 -19.10 53.94 38.69
N LEU A 343 -18.36 53.27 39.58
CA LEU A 343 -17.36 52.27 39.16
C LEU A 343 -18.03 51.03 38.56
N GLY A 344 -19.19 50.63 39.07
CA GLY A 344 -20.02 49.55 38.50
C GLY A 344 -20.42 49.82 37.06
N GLU A 345 -20.94 51.01 36.77
CA GLU A 345 -21.29 51.44 35.41
C GLU A 345 -20.05 51.46 34.49
N ARG A 346 -18.90 51.91 35.00
CA ARG A 346 -17.65 51.89 34.23
C ARG A 346 -17.18 50.48 33.89
N ARG A 347 -17.29 49.53 34.83
CA ARG A 347 -17.00 48.11 34.56
C ARG A 347 -17.90 47.58 33.45
N ASP A 348 -19.20 47.88 33.50
CA ASP A 348 -20.16 47.38 32.52
C ASP A 348 -19.94 47.97 31.13
N ALA A 349 -19.56 49.26 31.05
CA ALA A 349 -19.15 49.89 29.81
C ALA A 349 -17.89 49.23 29.19
N LEU A 350 -16.89 48.93 30.01
CA LEU A 350 -15.68 48.21 29.57
C LEU A 350 -16.00 46.79 29.11
N ALA A 351 -16.88 46.08 29.82
CA ALA A 351 -17.33 44.74 29.46
C ALA A 351 -18.07 44.74 28.11
N ALA A 352 -18.95 45.72 27.87
CA ALA A 352 -19.63 45.89 26.59
C ALA A 352 -18.67 46.20 25.43
N GLN A 353 -17.66 47.06 25.66
CA GLN A 353 -16.61 47.33 24.67
C GLN A 353 -15.80 46.08 24.36
N ARG A 354 -15.39 45.32 25.39
CA ARG A 354 -14.66 44.06 25.24
C ARG A 354 -15.47 43.06 24.43
N GLN A 355 -16.77 42.93 24.72
CA GLN A 355 -17.65 42.03 23.99
C GLN A 355 -17.76 42.41 22.50
N THR A 356 -17.84 43.70 22.19
CA THR A 356 -17.86 44.19 20.79
C THR A 356 -16.57 43.82 20.04
N VAL A 357 -15.41 43.89 20.72
CA VAL A 357 -14.13 43.47 20.14
C VAL A 357 -14.09 41.96 19.94
N LEU A 358 -14.60 41.17 20.89
CA LEU A 358 -14.66 39.71 20.77
C LEU A 358 -15.55 39.26 19.61
N THR A 359 -16.74 39.84 19.45
CA THR A 359 -17.61 39.52 18.30
C THR A 359 -16.94 39.84 16.97
N LEU A 360 -16.20 40.96 16.91
CA LEU A 360 -15.43 41.31 15.71
C LEU A 360 -14.31 40.30 15.42
N ILE A 361 -13.62 39.80 16.46
CA ILE A 361 -12.59 38.76 16.32
C ILE A 361 -13.21 37.48 15.75
N ASP A 362 -14.37 37.07 16.25
CA ASP A 362 -15.06 35.87 15.80
C ASP A 362 -15.47 35.98 14.32
N ASP A 363 -16.08 37.10 13.93
CA ASP A 363 -16.47 37.38 12.54
C ASP A 363 -15.25 37.39 11.59
N MET A 364 -14.14 38.02 12.02
CA MET A 364 -12.90 38.04 11.25
C MET A 364 -12.29 36.64 11.11
N SER A 365 -12.36 35.82 12.15
CA SER A 365 -11.84 34.45 12.15
C SER A 365 -12.66 33.53 11.23
N ALA A 366 -13.99 33.69 11.23
CA ALA A 366 -14.88 32.99 10.31
C ALA A 366 -14.56 33.36 8.85
N ASN A 367 -14.45 34.66 8.56
CA ASN A 367 -14.09 35.17 7.24
C ASN A 367 -12.70 34.69 6.79
N GLN A 368 -11.72 34.61 7.71
CA GLN A 368 -10.40 34.08 7.41
C GLN A 368 -10.45 32.58 7.03
N SER A 369 -11.25 31.79 7.75
CA SER A 369 -11.45 30.37 7.43
C SER A 369 -12.08 30.17 6.05
N ASP A 370 -13.10 30.97 5.73
CA ASP A 370 -13.76 30.94 4.42
C ASP A 370 -12.81 31.32 3.30
N LEU A 371 -12.03 32.40 3.48
CA LEU A 371 -10.99 32.80 2.54
C LEU A 371 -9.98 31.68 2.29
N ARG A 372 -9.43 31.07 3.35
CA ARG A 372 -8.48 29.96 3.24
C ARG A 372 -9.09 28.74 2.56
N THR A 373 -10.40 28.52 2.70
CA THR A 373 -11.11 27.43 2.03
C THR A 373 -11.25 27.71 0.54
N ILE A 374 -11.67 28.91 0.16
CA ILE A 374 -11.77 29.31 -1.24
C ILE A 374 -10.39 29.31 -1.93
N GLU A 375 -9.34 29.78 -1.26
CA GLU A 375 -7.98 29.75 -1.81
C GLU A 375 -7.47 28.32 -2.01
N ARG A 376 -7.77 27.40 -1.09
CA ARG A 376 -7.48 25.96 -1.27
C ARG A 376 -8.23 25.38 -2.47
N ASP A 377 -9.51 25.72 -2.67
CA ASP A 377 -10.30 25.27 -3.84
C ASP A 377 -9.66 25.73 -5.16
N VAL A 378 -9.18 26.98 -5.23
CA VAL A 378 -8.52 27.52 -6.43
C VAL A 378 -7.22 26.76 -6.71
N VAL A 379 -6.38 26.55 -5.70
CA VAL A 379 -5.12 25.80 -5.86
C VAL A 379 -5.40 24.35 -6.27
N ALA A 380 -6.37 23.68 -5.64
CA ALA A 380 -6.76 22.32 -5.99
C ALA A 380 -7.30 22.23 -7.43
N GLY A 381 -8.10 23.21 -7.84
CA GLY A 381 -8.61 23.34 -9.21
C GLY A 381 -7.49 23.47 -10.24
N ASP A 382 -6.50 24.35 -10.00
CA ASP A 382 -5.34 24.55 -10.89
C ASP A 382 -4.49 23.28 -11.00
N LEU A 383 -4.17 22.62 -9.88
CA LEU A 383 -3.41 21.37 -9.87
C LEU A 383 -4.13 20.26 -10.64
N THR A 384 -5.46 20.15 -10.46
CA THR A 384 -6.28 19.17 -11.18
C THR A 384 -6.26 19.43 -12.69
N LEU A 385 -6.44 20.69 -13.10
CA LEU A 385 -6.41 21.09 -14.50
C LEU A 385 -5.04 20.79 -15.14
N ARG A 386 -3.93 21.14 -14.49
CA ARG A 386 -2.57 20.86 -14.99
C ARG A 386 -2.31 19.36 -15.16
N SER A 387 -2.78 18.56 -14.21
CA SER A 387 -2.70 17.10 -14.29
C SER A 387 -3.47 16.57 -15.50
N ILE A 388 -4.71 17.00 -15.70
CA ILE A 388 -5.54 16.60 -16.85
C ILE A 388 -4.91 17.04 -18.17
N LEU A 389 -4.40 18.27 -18.26
CA LEU A 389 -3.72 18.77 -19.46
C LEU A 389 -2.49 17.93 -19.81
N THR A 390 -1.69 17.55 -18.81
CA THR A 390 -0.53 16.67 -19.00
C THR A 390 -0.98 15.31 -19.55
N LYS A 391 -2.06 14.74 -19.00
CA LYS A 391 -2.63 13.46 -19.46
C LYS A 391 -3.23 13.53 -20.85
N LEU A 392 -3.85 14.65 -21.20
CA LEU A 392 -4.41 14.90 -22.53
C LEU A 392 -3.29 14.99 -23.57
N GLU A 393 -2.20 15.70 -23.29
CA GLU A 393 -1.04 15.77 -24.18
C GLU A 393 -0.36 14.40 -24.34
N GLU A 394 -0.21 13.65 -23.26
CA GLU A 394 0.24 12.26 -23.33
C GLU A 394 -0.67 11.43 -24.27
N ALA A 395 -2.00 11.50 -24.10
CA ALA A 395 -2.96 10.77 -24.93
C ALA A 395 -2.88 11.17 -26.42
N ARG A 396 -2.72 12.46 -26.72
CA ARG A 396 -2.52 12.96 -28.10
C ARG A 396 -1.25 12.42 -28.74
N VAL A 397 -0.15 12.38 -27.98
CA VAL A 397 1.12 11.79 -28.44
C VAL A 397 0.97 10.30 -28.71
N TYR A 398 0.24 9.56 -27.86
CA TYR A 398 -0.06 8.14 -28.09
C TYR A 398 -0.89 7.91 -29.37
N ASP A 399 -1.93 8.70 -29.59
CA ASP A 399 -2.75 8.63 -30.81
C ASP A 399 -1.90 8.94 -32.05
N ALA A 400 -1.02 9.95 -31.99
CA ALA A 400 -0.08 10.25 -33.07
C ALA A 400 0.89 9.08 -33.35
N LEU A 401 1.47 8.46 -32.31
CA LEU A 401 2.38 7.32 -32.44
C LEU A 401 1.70 6.08 -33.05
N ASN A 402 0.45 5.80 -32.66
CA ASN A 402 -0.34 4.70 -33.21
C ASN A 402 -0.68 4.94 -34.69
N ARG A 403 -0.95 6.19 -35.09
CA ARG A 403 -1.19 6.57 -36.48
C ARG A 403 0.06 6.45 -37.36
N GLU A 404 1.26 6.65 -36.82
CA GLU A 404 2.54 6.53 -37.53
C GLU A 404 3.06 5.07 -37.69
N LYS A 405 2.20 4.05 -37.46
CA LYS A 405 2.47 2.61 -37.71
C LYS A 405 3.49 1.93 -36.78
N ILE A 406 3.80 2.49 -35.62
CA ILE A 406 4.50 1.77 -34.54
C ILE A 406 3.44 1.01 -33.72
N GLY A 407 2.75 0.07 -34.35
CA GLY A 407 1.63 -0.65 -33.73
C GLY A 407 2.06 -1.63 -32.63
N SER A 408 1.17 -1.85 -31.65
CA SER A 408 1.28 -2.88 -30.61
C SER A 408 1.33 -4.30 -31.18
N LEU A 409 0.93 -4.51 -32.44
CA LEU A 409 0.90 -5.82 -33.11
C LEU A 409 1.90 -5.85 -34.28
N GLN A 410 2.91 -6.72 -34.16
CA GLN A 410 3.90 -6.95 -35.22
C GLN A 410 3.83 -8.40 -35.71
N VAL A 411 3.65 -8.59 -37.02
CA VAL A 411 3.72 -9.93 -37.63
C VAL A 411 5.19 -10.39 -37.63
N VAL A 412 5.48 -11.46 -36.89
CA VAL A 412 6.84 -12.04 -36.80
C VAL A 412 7.09 -12.97 -37.97
N GLN A 413 6.07 -13.72 -38.35
CA GLN A 413 6.11 -14.68 -39.44
C GLN A 413 4.86 -14.53 -40.31
N GLN A 414 5.06 -14.19 -41.57
CA GLN A 414 4.00 -14.18 -42.60
C GLN A 414 3.42 -15.59 -42.79
N ALA A 415 2.22 -15.69 -43.38
CA ALA A 415 1.55 -16.97 -43.59
C ALA A 415 2.46 -17.95 -44.34
N THR A 416 2.82 -19.05 -43.67
CA THR A 416 3.73 -20.07 -44.22
C THR A 416 3.03 -20.81 -45.36
N ARG A 417 3.71 -21.00 -46.50
CA ARG A 417 3.21 -21.84 -47.59
C ARG A 417 3.42 -23.32 -47.24
N PRO A 418 2.36 -24.11 -46.99
CA PRO A 418 2.52 -25.53 -46.66
C PRO A 418 3.14 -26.29 -47.84
N ASP A 419 4.12 -27.16 -47.58
CA ASP A 419 4.72 -28.00 -48.62
C ASP A 419 3.64 -28.94 -49.19
N PRO A 420 3.31 -28.86 -50.49
CA PRO A 420 2.29 -29.70 -51.12
C PRO A 420 2.55 -31.20 -50.97
N ARG A 421 3.79 -31.60 -50.70
CA ARG A 421 4.22 -33.00 -50.55
C ARG A 421 4.05 -33.56 -49.14
N LYS A 422 3.72 -32.73 -48.15
CA LYS A 422 3.63 -33.13 -46.73
C LYS A 422 2.32 -32.66 -46.09
N PRO A 423 1.19 -33.35 -46.34
CA PRO A 423 -0.06 -33.06 -45.65
C PRO A 423 0.03 -33.45 -44.16
N ILE A 424 -0.72 -32.76 -43.31
CA ILE A 424 -0.78 -33.05 -41.86
C ILE A 424 -1.76 -34.19 -41.56
N ARG A 425 -2.80 -34.33 -42.38
CA ARG A 425 -3.73 -35.46 -42.33
C ARG A 425 -3.98 -36.01 -43.74
N PRO A 426 -4.17 -37.34 -43.90
CA PRO A 426 -4.06 -38.39 -42.87
C PRO A 426 -2.60 -38.73 -42.49
N GLU A 427 -2.35 -39.13 -41.24
CA GLU A 427 -1.05 -39.67 -40.83
C GLU A 427 -0.96 -41.15 -41.21
N PRO A 428 -0.13 -41.55 -42.20
CA PRO A 428 -0.11 -42.93 -42.70
C PRO A 428 0.25 -43.95 -41.62
N LEU A 429 1.02 -43.52 -40.60
CA LEU A 429 1.40 -44.36 -39.46
C LEU A 429 0.18 -44.74 -38.60
N LEU A 430 -0.73 -43.81 -38.32
CA LEU A 430 -1.91 -44.06 -37.49
C LEU A 430 -2.83 -45.11 -38.12
N TYR A 431 -3.08 -45.00 -39.43
CA TYR A 431 -3.93 -45.96 -40.17
C TYR A 431 -3.26 -47.32 -40.32
N LEU A 432 -1.93 -47.36 -40.43
CA LEU A 432 -1.17 -48.62 -40.44
C LEU A 432 -1.25 -49.31 -39.07
N MET A 433 -1.13 -48.55 -37.97
CA MET A 433 -1.32 -49.08 -36.61
C MET A 433 -2.76 -49.58 -36.40
N ALA A 434 -3.77 -48.82 -36.84
CA ALA A 434 -5.16 -49.25 -36.77
C ALA A 434 -5.42 -50.52 -37.59
N GLY A 435 -4.83 -50.63 -38.79
CA GLY A 435 -4.85 -51.84 -39.63
C GLY A 435 -4.14 -53.02 -38.98
N LEU A 436 -3.03 -52.80 -38.28
CA LEU A 436 -2.30 -53.83 -37.53
C LEU A 436 -3.14 -54.39 -36.38
N PHE A 437 -3.70 -53.52 -35.53
CA PHE A 437 -4.53 -53.93 -34.40
C PHE A 437 -5.83 -54.60 -34.87
N GLY A 438 -6.51 -54.02 -35.86
CA GLY A 438 -7.70 -54.61 -36.47
C GLY A 438 -7.41 -55.97 -37.11
N GLY A 439 -6.28 -56.10 -37.80
CA GLY A 439 -5.83 -57.35 -38.40
C GLY A 439 -5.49 -58.43 -37.38
N LEU A 440 -4.88 -58.06 -36.24
CA LEU A 440 -4.56 -58.99 -35.17
C LEU A 440 -5.82 -59.52 -34.48
N ILE A 441 -6.79 -58.64 -34.21
CA ILE A 441 -8.09 -59.04 -33.67
C ILE A 441 -8.84 -59.93 -34.67
N GLY A 442 -8.90 -59.52 -35.95
CA GLY A 442 -9.53 -60.29 -37.01
C GLY A 442 -8.88 -61.67 -37.21
N ALA A 443 -7.56 -61.77 -37.08
CA ALA A 443 -6.84 -63.04 -37.15
C ALA A 443 -7.21 -63.97 -35.99
N VAL A 444 -7.30 -63.46 -34.75
CA VAL A 444 -7.72 -64.26 -33.59
C VAL A 444 -9.16 -64.76 -33.75
N VAL A 445 -10.08 -63.90 -34.21
CA VAL A 445 -11.48 -64.26 -34.46
C VAL A 445 -11.60 -65.33 -35.54
N LEU A 446 -10.88 -65.17 -36.67
CA LEU A 446 -10.91 -66.14 -37.76
C LEU A 446 -10.32 -67.49 -37.32
N VAL A 447 -9.23 -67.49 -36.56
CA VAL A 447 -8.61 -68.71 -36.03
C VAL A 447 -9.54 -69.40 -35.02
N GLY A 448 -10.19 -68.64 -34.15
CA GLY A 448 -11.18 -69.17 -33.21
C GLY A 448 -12.41 -69.77 -33.91
N ALA A 449 -12.92 -69.11 -34.95
CA ALA A 449 -14.02 -69.62 -35.77
C ALA A 449 -13.60 -70.89 -36.54
N ALA A 450 -12.41 -70.90 -37.16
CA ALA A 450 -11.88 -72.07 -37.86
C ALA A 450 -11.67 -73.26 -36.91
N GLU A 451 -11.34 -73.02 -35.64
CA GLU A 451 -11.25 -74.07 -34.61
C GLU A 451 -12.64 -74.63 -34.26
N LEU A 452 -13.65 -73.76 -34.09
CA LEU A 452 -15.03 -74.15 -33.78
C LEU A 452 -15.68 -74.99 -34.90
N LEU A 453 -15.31 -74.75 -36.16
CA LEU A 453 -15.79 -75.51 -37.31
C LEU A 453 -14.92 -76.73 -37.65
N SER A 454 -13.86 -77.01 -36.89
CA SER A 454 -12.98 -78.15 -37.18
C SER A 454 -13.41 -79.42 -36.44
N ASP A 455 -13.73 -80.49 -37.18
CA ASP A 455 -14.17 -81.79 -36.64
C ASP A 455 -13.02 -82.64 -36.05
N THR A 456 -11.91 -82.01 -35.64
CA THR A 456 -10.70 -82.72 -35.18
C THR A 456 -10.45 -82.48 -33.69
N ILE A 457 -10.55 -83.52 -32.86
CA ILE A 457 -10.28 -83.44 -31.41
C ILE A 457 -8.75 -83.47 -31.20
N SER A 458 -8.17 -82.30 -30.92
CA SER A 458 -6.71 -82.12 -30.80
C SER A 458 -6.21 -82.02 -29.35
N VAL A 459 -7.12 -81.90 -28.37
CA VAL A 459 -6.78 -81.70 -26.94
C VAL A 459 -7.16 -82.95 -26.13
N PRO A 460 -6.23 -83.56 -25.36
CA PRO A 460 -6.47 -84.78 -24.58
C PRO A 460 -7.69 -84.68 -23.65
N ASP A 461 -7.85 -83.54 -22.98
CA ASP A 461 -8.94 -83.31 -22.02
C ASP A 461 -10.34 -83.29 -22.68
N ARG A 462 -10.42 -82.87 -23.96
CA ARG A 462 -11.68 -82.90 -24.74
C ARG A 462 -12.01 -84.32 -25.22
N ALA A 463 -11.00 -85.14 -25.51
CA ALA A 463 -11.21 -86.56 -25.79
C ALA A 463 -11.73 -87.29 -24.54
N ALA A 464 -11.21 -86.96 -23.35
CA ALA A 464 -11.71 -87.50 -22.09
C ALA A 464 -13.18 -87.13 -21.83
N ALA A 465 -13.54 -85.85 -22.07
CA ALA A 465 -14.91 -85.35 -21.87
C ALA A 465 -15.92 -85.86 -22.91
N ALA A 466 -15.52 -86.02 -24.17
CA ALA A 466 -16.41 -86.48 -25.25
C ALA A 466 -16.68 -88.00 -25.19
N PHE A 467 -15.71 -88.79 -24.73
CA PHE A 467 -15.80 -90.25 -24.67
C PHE A 467 -16.01 -90.80 -23.25
N GLY A 468 -16.02 -89.94 -22.22
CA GLY A 468 -16.28 -90.32 -20.83
C GLY A 468 -15.22 -91.22 -20.18
N LEU A 469 -14.03 -91.34 -20.78
CA LEU A 469 -12.96 -92.24 -20.36
C LEU A 469 -11.68 -91.46 -20.00
N PRO A 470 -10.93 -91.87 -18.96
CA PRO A 470 -9.68 -91.21 -18.61
C PRO A 470 -8.61 -91.47 -19.68
N VAL A 471 -7.99 -90.41 -20.20
CA VAL A 471 -6.92 -90.51 -21.20
C VAL A 471 -5.62 -90.93 -20.50
N LEU A 472 -5.20 -92.17 -20.73
CA LEU A 472 -4.03 -92.77 -20.07
C LEU A 472 -2.69 -92.38 -20.71
N ALA A 473 -2.67 -92.17 -22.03
CA ALA A 473 -1.48 -91.73 -22.76
C ALA A 473 -1.88 -91.05 -24.08
N ALA A 474 -1.20 -89.94 -24.43
CA ALA A 474 -1.34 -89.30 -25.73
C ALA A 474 -0.06 -89.56 -26.54
N LEU A 475 -0.18 -90.30 -27.64
CA LEU A 475 0.94 -90.55 -28.54
C LEU A 475 1.16 -89.32 -29.45
N PRO A 476 2.33 -88.67 -29.39
CA PRO A 476 2.65 -87.62 -30.35
C PRO A 476 2.76 -88.26 -31.73
N TYR A 477 2.06 -87.67 -32.71
CA TYR A 477 2.24 -88.05 -34.11
C TYR A 477 3.67 -87.67 -34.53
N ILE A 478 4.54 -88.66 -34.61
CA ILE A 478 5.86 -88.54 -35.21
C ILE A 478 5.66 -88.78 -36.70
N PRO A 479 5.89 -87.79 -37.57
CA PRO A 479 5.77 -88.01 -39.01
C PRO A 479 6.79 -89.10 -39.40
N GLY A 480 6.30 -90.23 -39.90
CA GLY A 480 7.15 -91.27 -40.46
C GLY A 480 7.80 -90.78 -41.77
N ASP A 481 9.05 -91.19 -41.98
CA ASP A 481 9.80 -91.00 -43.23
C ASP A 481 9.12 -91.77 -44.38
N VAL A 482 8.02 -91.21 -44.88
CA VAL A 482 7.48 -91.58 -46.19
C VAL A 482 8.15 -90.66 -47.19
N GLU A 483 8.92 -91.28 -48.08
CA GLU A 483 9.61 -90.70 -49.23
C GLU A 483 8.67 -89.80 -50.04
N GLN A 484 8.63 -88.51 -49.68
CA GLN A 484 7.94 -87.49 -50.44
C GLN A 484 8.81 -87.14 -51.63
N ARG A 485 8.43 -87.65 -52.81
CA ARG A 485 8.90 -87.18 -54.12
C ARG A 485 8.93 -85.65 -54.13
N ASP A 486 10.14 -85.12 -54.19
CA ASP A 486 10.39 -83.69 -54.32
C ASP A 486 9.82 -83.19 -55.65
N THR A 487 8.80 -82.33 -55.58
CA THR A 487 8.43 -81.46 -56.69
C THR A 487 9.36 -80.24 -56.70
N PRO A 488 9.79 -79.77 -57.88
CA PRO A 488 10.88 -78.78 -58.02
C PRO A 488 10.58 -77.40 -57.40
N THR A 489 9.34 -77.13 -56.99
CA THR A 489 8.94 -75.88 -56.33
C THR A 489 9.32 -75.79 -54.85
N ARG A 490 9.51 -76.92 -54.14
CA ARG A 490 9.88 -76.91 -52.70
C ARG A 490 11.37 -76.69 -52.44
N ALA A 491 12.24 -76.98 -53.42
CA ALA A 491 13.68 -76.76 -53.31
C ALA A 491 14.08 -75.27 -53.36
N LEU A 492 13.30 -74.44 -54.07
CA LEU A 492 13.55 -72.99 -54.20
C LEU A 492 13.18 -72.24 -52.90
N LEU A 493 12.08 -72.59 -52.26
CA LEU A 493 11.65 -72.01 -50.98
C LEU A 493 12.62 -72.31 -49.83
N ARG A 494 13.23 -73.51 -49.81
CA ARG A 494 14.25 -73.86 -48.80
C ARG A 494 15.53 -73.03 -48.92
N ARG A 495 15.94 -72.65 -50.14
CA ARG A 495 17.12 -71.79 -50.35
C ARG A 495 16.90 -70.36 -49.88
N ILE A 496 15.70 -69.80 -50.08
CA ILE A 496 15.35 -68.44 -49.65
C ILE A 496 15.26 -68.34 -48.12
N VAL A 497 14.68 -69.34 -47.46
CA VAL A 497 14.55 -69.36 -45.99
C VAL A 497 15.90 -69.59 -45.29
N GLN A 498 16.82 -70.35 -45.89
CA GLN A 498 18.15 -70.58 -45.31
C GLN A 498 19.11 -69.38 -45.45
N GLN A 499 18.95 -68.52 -46.46
CA GLN A 499 19.73 -67.28 -46.57
C GLN A 499 19.32 -66.23 -45.52
N ALA A 500 18.03 -66.16 -45.16
CA ALA A 500 17.55 -65.21 -44.13
C ALA A 500 17.98 -65.58 -42.70
N ARG A 501 18.14 -66.89 -42.40
CA ARG A 501 18.48 -67.39 -41.06
C ARG A 501 19.93 -67.09 -40.63
N ARG A 502 20.82 -66.76 -41.57
CA ARG A 502 22.25 -66.49 -41.31
C ARG A 502 22.58 -65.02 -40.96
N ARG A 503 21.64 -64.08 -41.07
CA ARG A 503 21.89 -62.65 -40.79
C ARG A 503 21.15 -62.05 -39.59
N LEU A 504 20.32 -62.83 -38.88
CA LEU A 504 19.53 -62.31 -37.75
C LEU A 504 20.18 -62.32 -36.34
N PRO A 505 21.21 -63.12 -35.99
CA PRO A 505 21.71 -63.10 -34.61
C PRO A 505 22.59 -61.87 -34.28
N GLY A 506 23.04 -61.11 -35.28
CA GLY A 506 23.88 -59.92 -35.07
C GLY A 506 23.12 -58.64 -34.70
N LEU A 507 21.85 -58.52 -35.06
CA LEU A 507 21.05 -57.29 -34.86
C LEU A 507 20.27 -57.28 -33.54
N MET A 508 19.95 -58.44 -32.96
CA MET A 508 19.29 -58.52 -31.65
C MET A 508 20.25 -58.36 -30.46
N LEU A 509 21.54 -58.69 -30.61
CA LEU A 509 22.52 -58.56 -29.53
C LEU A 509 22.97 -57.10 -29.30
N LEU A 510 22.88 -56.24 -30.32
CA LEU A 510 23.24 -54.82 -30.23
C LEU A 510 22.15 -53.99 -29.53
N GLY A 511 20.88 -54.39 -29.63
CA GLY A 511 19.75 -53.69 -28.98
C GLY A 511 19.62 -53.97 -27.48
N LEU A 512 20.17 -55.08 -26.99
CA LEU A 512 20.09 -55.46 -25.57
C LEU A 512 21.26 -54.89 -24.74
N LEU A 513 22.41 -54.63 -25.36
CA LEU A 513 23.58 -54.04 -24.69
C LEU A 513 23.48 -52.52 -24.46
N THR A 514 22.63 -51.81 -25.20
CA THR A 514 22.33 -50.38 -24.97
C THR A 514 21.37 -50.13 -23.81
N ALA A 515 20.72 -51.16 -23.26
CA ALA A 515 19.72 -51.02 -22.20
C ALA A 515 20.28 -51.13 -20.76
N LEU A 516 21.53 -51.58 -20.56
CA LEU A 516 22.09 -51.87 -19.22
C LEU A 516 23.19 -50.92 -18.72
N ALA A 517 23.57 -49.88 -19.47
CA ALA A 517 24.62 -48.92 -19.05
C ALA A 517 24.09 -47.67 -18.29
N GLY A 518 22.85 -47.69 -17.82
CA GLY A 518 22.13 -46.49 -17.37
C GLY A 518 22.04 -46.22 -15.86
N CYS A 519 22.78 -46.92 -14.99
CA CYS A 519 22.69 -46.71 -13.53
C CYS A 519 24.08 -46.67 -12.86
N SER A 520 24.77 -45.54 -12.95
CA SER A 520 25.83 -45.17 -12.00
C SER A 520 25.31 -44.04 -11.11
N SER A 521 24.93 -44.36 -9.88
CA SER A 521 24.49 -43.38 -8.89
C SER A 521 25.73 -42.68 -8.30
N VAL A 522 26.02 -41.49 -8.80
CA VAL A 522 26.99 -40.56 -8.21
C VAL A 522 26.31 -39.87 -7.04
N LYS A 523 26.77 -40.12 -5.81
CA LYS A 523 26.43 -39.28 -4.66
C LYS A 523 27.05 -37.89 -4.88
N GLN A 524 26.26 -36.96 -5.42
CA GLN A 524 26.60 -35.54 -5.44
C GLN A 524 26.58 -35.01 -3.99
N ALA A 525 27.67 -34.35 -3.58
CA ALA A 525 27.63 -33.43 -2.44
C ALA A 525 26.61 -32.32 -2.74
N PRO A 526 25.93 -31.74 -1.73
CA PRO A 526 24.94 -30.69 -1.98
C PRO A 526 25.63 -29.50 -2.63
N ILE A 527 25.37 -29.31 -3.92
CA ILE A 527 25.73 -28.11 -4.65
C ILE A 527 24.78 -27.04 -4.11
N GLY A 528 25.30 -26.11 -3.31
CA GLY A 528 24.53 -24.91 -2.96
C GLY A 528 24.21 -24.13 -4.24
N PRO A 529 23.10 -23.38 -4.27
CA PRO A 529 22.67 -22.66 -5.47
C PRO A 529 23.82 -21.79 -6.00
N THR A 530 24.16 -21.98 -7.28
CA THR A 530 25.28 -21.27 -7.90
C THR A 530 25.01 -19.75 -7.88
N GLY A 531 25.94 -18.97 -7.32
CA GLY A 531 25.83 -17.50 -7.25
C GLY A 531 25.51 -16.90 -5.87
N PHE A 532 25.28 -17.72 -4.83
CA PHE A 532 25.13 -17.24 -3.45
C PHE A 532 26.41 -17.46 -2.63
N ALA A 533 26.74 -16.51 -1.76
CA ALA A 533 27.81 -16.64 -0.79
C ALA A 533 27.40 -17.56 0.39
N PRO A 534 28.34 -18.27 1.03
CA PRO A 534 28.04 -19.15 2.16
C PRO A 534 27.46 -18.38 3.35
N TRP A 535 26.42 -18.94 3.98
CA TRP A 535 25.71 -18.30 5.10
C TRP A 535 26.64 -18.00 6.29
N THR A 536 26.46 -16.84 6.94
CA THR A 536 27.22 -16.37 8.10
C THR A 536 26.23 -15.79 9.11
N SER A 537 26.28 -16.25 10.36
CA SER A 537 25.30 -15.93 11.42
C SER A 537 25.65 -14.69 12.26
N VAL A 538 26.55 -13.83 11.80
CA VAL A 538 26.96 -12.64 12.57
C VAL A 538 25.80 -11.65 12.62
N ALA A 539 25.23 -11.46 13.82
CA ALA A 539 24.29 -10.38 14.09
C ALA A 539 25.04 -9.05 14.00
N SER A 540 24.84 -8.30 12.91
CA SER A 540 25.37 -6.95 12.81
C SER A 540 24.61 -6.05 13.77
N SER A 541 25.32 -5.24 14.55
CA SER A 541 24.73 -4.09 15.23
C SER A 541 24.08 -3.17 14.19
N TYR A 542 23.01 -2.48 14.60
CA TYR A 542 22.32 -1.52 13.73
C TYR A 542 23.32 -0.48 13.20
N GLN A 543 23.35 -0.35 11.87
CA GLN A 543 24.10 0.65 11.16
C GLN A 543 23.11 1.57 10.45
N LEU A 544 23.39 2.87 10.47
CA LEU A 544 22.60 3.85 9.75
C LEU A 544 22.62 3.55 8.26
N GLY A 545 21.45 3.51 7.64
CA GLY A 545 21.26 3.31 6.22
C GLY A 545 20.64 4.53 5.53
N PRO A 546 20.66 4.58 4.19
CA PRO A 546 19.99 5.63 3.43
C PRO A 546 18.50 5.74 3.79
N GLY A 547 18.02 6.97 3.94
CA GLY A 547 16.65 7.28 4.33
C GLY A 547 16.40 7.28 5.84
N ASP A 548 17.35 6.84 6.67
CA ASP A 548 17.22 6.96 8.12
C ASP A 548 17.28 8.44 8.53
N GLU A 549 16.47 8.80 9.53
CA GLU A 549 16.48 10.14 10.12
C GLU A 549 16.90 10.06 11.58
N PHE A 550 17.82 10.95 11.94
CA PHE A 550 18.25 11.12 13.32
C PHE A 550 18.38 12.60 13.65
N GLU A 551 18.33 12.89 14.94
CA GLU A 551 18.49 14.22 15.48
C GLU A 551 19.81 14.29 16.23
N VAL A 552 20.65 15.23 15.84
CA VAL A 552 21.90 15.54 16.53
C VAL A 552 21.59 16.59 17.57
N LYS A 553 21.83 16.29 18.84
CA LYS A 553 21.65 17.22 19.96
C LYS A 553 22.97 17.57 20.61
N PHE A 554 23.11 18.84 20.94
CA PHE A 554 24.22 19.43 21.67
C PHE A 554 23.70 19.94 23.00
N PRO A 555 23.91 19.22 24.13
CA PRO A 555 23.35 19.60 25.42
C PRO A 555 23.73 21.02 25.89
N PHE A 556 24.91 21.50 25.50
CA PHE A 556 25.43 22.81 25.89
C PHE A 556 25.29 23.88 24.80
N ASN A 557 24.90 23.50 23.59
CA ASN A 557 24.81 24.38 22.42
C ASN A 557 23.57 24.05 21.57
N PRO A 558 22.35 24.22 22.11
CA PRO A 558 21.11 23.80 21.44
C PRO A 558 20.87 24.48 20.09
N GLU A 559 21.55 25.60 19.80
CA GLU A 559 21.54 26.28 18.51
C GLU A 559 22.04 25.43 17.33
N PHE A 560 22.83 24.38 17.59
CA PHE A 560 23.31 23.44 16.58
C PHE A 560 22.48 22.16 16.51
N ASN A 561 21.37 22.08 17.26
CA ASN A 561 20.50 20.91 17.19
C ASN A 561 19.85 20.82 15.81
N GLU A 562 20.07 19.71 15.11
CA GLU A 562 19.56 19.53 13.77
C GLU A 562 19.01 18.12 13.56
N ARG A 563 17.89 18.05 12.84
CA ARG A 563 17.35 16.80 12.34
C ARG A 563 17.85 16.59 10.92
N VAL A 564 18.54 15.49 10.70
CA VAL A 564 19.15 15.16 9.42
C VAL A 564 18.68 13.80 8.93
N ALA A 565 18.50 13.70 7.61
CA ALA A 565 18.22 12.45 6.92
C ALA A 565 19.49 11.96 6.22
N VAL A 566 19.75 10.66 6.27
CA VAL A 566 20.86 10.03 5.55
C VAL A 566 20.53 10.01 4.06
N ALA A 567 21.34 10.71 3.26
CA ALA A 567 21.18 10.77 1.81
C ALA A 567 21.44 9.40 1.15
N PRO A 568 21.04 9.20 -0.13
CA PRO A 568 21.22 7.94 -0.86
C PRO A 568 22.67 7.45 -0.96
N ASP A 569 23.62 8.37 -0.96
CA ASP A 569 25.07 8.10 -0.94
C ASP A 569 25.59 7.78 0.48
N GLY A 570 24.72 7.77 1.49
CA GLY A 570 25.07 7.56 2.89
C GLY A 570 25.65 8.78 3.59
N ALA A 571 25.58 9.97 3.00
CA ALA A 571 26.08 11.19 3.60
C ALA A 571 24.99 11.95 4.38
N VAL A 572 25.41 12.76 5.36
CA VAL A 572 24.57 13.73 6.06
C VAL A 572 25.25 15.09 6.02
N SER A 573 24.47 16.15 5.85
CA SER A 573 24.95 17.53 5.89
C SER A 573 24.69 18.10 7.27
N LEU A 574 25.73 18.57 7.95
CA LEU A 574 25.63 19.19 9.26
C LEU A 574 26.33 20.57 9.25
N PRO A 575 25.81 21.57 9.99
CA PRO A 575 26.45 22.88 10.12
C PRO A 575 27.86 22.75 10.70
N LEU A 576 28.75 23.67 10.32
CA LEU A 576 30.18 23.75 10.70
C LEU A 576 31.06 22.60 10.17
N VAL A 577 30.58 21.36 10.18
CA VAL A 577 31.36 20.17 9.80
C VAL A 577 31.10 19.68 8.37
N GLY A 578 30.09 20.23 7.70
CA GLY A 578 29.75 19.93 6.31
C GLY A 578 29.24 18.50 6.11
N ILE A 579 29.70 17.84 5.04
CA ILE A 579 29.25 16.52 4.66
C ILE A 579 30.01 15.44 5.46
N VAL A 580 29.27 14.59 6.18
CA VAL A 580 29.79 13.49 7.00
C VAL A 580 29.19 12.17 6.53
N LYS A 581 29.99 11.10 6.48
CA LYS A 581 29.51 9.76 6.10
C LYS A 581 28.83 9.10 7.31
N ALA A 582 27.50 9.05 7.30
CA ALA A 582 26.70 8.36 8.33
C ALA A 582 26.34 6.93 7.92
N GLY A 583 26.14 6.67 6.62
CA GLY A 583 25.75 5.37 6.09
C GLY A 583 26.81 4.30 6.37
N GLY A 584 26.39 3.16 6.95
CA GLY A 584 27.25 2.06 7.38
C GLY A 584 27.96 2.28 8.72
N ARG A 585 27.73 3.42 9.40
CA ARG A 585 28.25 3.68 10.75
C ARG A 585 27.25 3.24 11.81
N THR A 586 27.78 2.80 12.94
CA THR A 586 26.99 2.63 14.16
C THR A 586 26.81 3.99 14.84
N VAL A 587 25.75 4.15 15.63
CA VAL A 587 25.48 5.39 16.38
C VAL A 587 26.68 5.83 17.24
N PRO A 588 27.36 4.95 18.00
CA PRO A 588 28.55 5.34 18.77
C PRO A 588 29.69 5.82 17.88
N SER A 589 29.98 5.12 16.78
CA SER A 589 31.04 5.49 15.85
C SER A 589 30.77 6.83 15.16
N LEU A 590 29.51 7.10 14.79
CA LEU A 590 29.12 8.39 14.25
C LEU A 590 29.26 9.50 15.30
N THR A 591 28.87 9.22 16.55
CA THR A 591 28.97 10.21 17.64
C THR A 591 30.42 10.64 17.87
N GLU A 592 31.35 9.69 17.95
CA GLU A 592 32.78 9.97 18.09
C GLU A 592 33.34 10.77 16.90
N GLU A 593 32.93 10.43 15.67
CA GLU A 593 33.33 11.16 14.47
C GLU A 593 32.80 12.60 14.48
N LEU A 594 31.55 12.81 14.90
CA LEU A 594 30.96 14.15 15.02
C LEU A 594 31.66 14.97 16.09
N GLU A 595 31.87 14.43 17.30
CA GLU A 595 32.60 15.12 18.36
C GLU A 595 34.00 15.56 17.91
N THR A 596 34.71 14.70 17.18
CA THR A 596 36.03 15.00 16.62
C THR A 596 35.98 16.14 15.60
N ARG A 597 34.98 16.15 14.70
CA ARG A 597 34.85 17.18 13.67
C ARG A 597 34.41 18.53 14.26
N PHE A 598 33.45 18.51 15.18
CA PHE A 598 32.96 19.71 15.85
C PHE A 598 33.99 20.30 16.83
N ALA A 599 34.98 19.53 17.29
CA ALA A 599 36.03 20.03 18.18
C ALA A 599 36.97 21.07 17.54
N ARG A 600 36.89 21.25 16.21
CA ARG A 600 37.60 22.32 15.49
C ARG A 600 37.03 23.70 15.79
N ASP A 601 35.71 23.78 15.94
CA ASP A 601 34.97 25.04 16.07
C ASP A 601 34.35 25.22 17.48
N LEU A 602 34.10 24.13 18.21
CA LEU A 602 33.49 24.11 19.54
C LEU A 602 34.48 23.61 20.61
N ARG A 603 34.48 24.23 21.81
CA ARG A 603 35.26 23.75 22.96
C ARG A 603 34.48 22.64 23.68
N GLN A 604 35.05 21.42 23.72
CA GLN A 604 34.45 20.23 24.35
C GLN A 604 33.01 19.92 23.82
N PRO A 605 32.83 19.71 22.51
CA PRO A 605 31.52 19.36 21.98
C PRO A 605 31.08 18.00 22.55
N ARG A 606 29.93 17.98 23.20
CA ARG A 606 29.23 16.72 23.53
C ARG A 606 28.07 16.55 22.58
N VAL A 607 28.06 15.44 21.86
CA VAL A 607 27.04 15.17 20.85
C VAL A 607 26.18 13.99 21.28
N GLN A 608 24.86 14.12 21.12
CA GLN A 608 23.91 13.03 21.30
C GLN A 608 23.19 12.78 19.98
N VAL A 609 23.30 11.56 19.45
CA VAL A 609 22.58 11.15 18.24
C VAL A 609 21.34 10.37 18.65
N LEU A 610 20.16 10.91 18.34
CA LEU A 610 18.85 10.34 18.67
C LEU A 610 18.18 9.85 17.39
N LEU A 611 17.98 8.54 17.27
CA LEU A 611 17.27 7.96 16.13
C LEU A 611 15.79 8.39 16.15
N ARG A 612 15.27 8.84 15.01
CA ARG A 612 13.87 9.29 14.85
C ARG A 612 13.08 8.39 13.92
N ASN A 613 13.62 8.09 12.74
CA ASN A 613 12.97 7.24 11.74
C ASN A 613 13.98 6.25 11.18
N LEU A 614 13.65 4.95 11.22
CA LEU A 614 14.52 3.87 10.77
C LEU A 614 14.01 3.34 9.42
N ALA A 615 14.12 4.16 8.36
CA ALA A 615 13.66 3.77 7.03
C ALA A 615 14.42 2.56 6.46
N SER A 616 15.66 2.33 6.89
CA SER A 616 16.50 1.20 6.50
C SER A 616 16.15 -0.10 7.23
N GLN A 617 15.38 -0.04 8.32
CA GLN A 617 14.94 -1.21 9.08
C GLN A 617 13.62 -1.76 8.53
N ARG A 618 13.69 -2.31 7.32
CA ARG A 618 12.53 -2.94 6.67
C ARG A 618 12.90 -4.29 6.07
N VAL A 619 11.95 -5.22 6.02
CA VAL A 619 12.12 -6.53 5.39
C VAL A 619 11.08 -6.74 4.31
N PHE A 620 11.46 -7.45 3.26
CA PHE A 620 10.55 -7.84 2.19
C PHE A 620 9.98 -9.21 2.51
N VAL A 621 8.65 -9.33 2.59
CA VAL A 621 7.97 -10.61 2.78
C VAL A 621 7.12 -10.89 1.55
N GLY A 622 7.34 -12.02 0.90
CA GLY A 622 6.64 -12.42 -0.32
C GLY A 622 6.42 -13.92 -0.45
N GLY A 623 5.74 -14.32 -1.52
CA GLY A 623 5.34 -15.71 -1.76
C GLY A 623 3.93 -16.03 -1.26
N GLU A 624 3.73 -17.23 -0.71
CA GLU A 624 2.45 -17.74 -0.21
C GLU A 624 2.10 -17.18 1.18
N VAL A 625 2.09 -15.87 1.32
CA VAL A 625 1.66 -15.13 2.52
C VAL A 625 0.34 -14.41 2.29
N ASN A 626 -0.41 -14.12 3.35
CA ASN A 626 -1.71 -13.45 3.25
C ASN A 626 -1.57 -12.01 2.75
N ALA A 627 -0.53 -11.30 3.17
CA ALA A 627 -0.19 -9.98 2.67
C ALA A 627 1.31 -9.89 2.30
N ALA A 628 1.64 -9.94 1.02
CA ALA A 628 3.01 -9.72 0.56
C ALA A 628 3.34 -8.21 0.54
N GLY A 629 4.55 -7.82 0.95
CA GLY A 629 4.92 -6.41 1.04
C GLY A 629 6.22 -6.13 1.77
N LEU A 630 6.50 -4.83 1.93
CA LEU A 630 7.63 -4.31 2.69
C LEU A 630 7.15 -3.97 4.12
N TYR A 631 7.77 -4.59 5.12
CA TYR A 631 7.37 -4.46 6.52
C TYR A 631 8.44 -3.76 7.34
N PRO A 632 8.07 -2.77 8.18
CA PRO A 632 9.01 -2.17 9.12
C PRO A 632 9.40 -3.16 10.21
N MET A 633 10.66 -3.12 10.62
CA MET A 633 11.17 -3.84 11.79
C MET A 633 11.19 -2.87 12.98
N PRO A 634 10.24 -2.97 13.93
CA PRO A 634 10.22 -2.10 15.10
C PRO A 634 11.35 -2.43 16.10
N GLY A 635 12.04 -3.56 15.91
CA GLY A 635 13.14 -4.04 16.72
C GLY A 635 13.75 -5.31 16.11
N PRO A 636 14.64 -6.01 16.85
CA PRO A 636 15.16 -7.30 16.40
C PRO A 636 14.02 -8.33 16.37
N ILE A 637 13.61 -8.71 15.16
CA ILE A 637 12.57 -9.71 14.91
C ILE A 637 13.13 -10.86 14.06
N GLY A 638 12.52 -12.04 14.16
CA GLY A 638 12.85 -13.22 13.35
C GLY A 638 11.90 -13.42 12.16
N VAL A 639 12.10 -14.52 11.44
CA VAL A 639 11.31 -14.86 10.24
C VAL A 639 9.85 -15.12 10.62
N ALA A 640 9.59 -15.75 11.76
CA ALA A 640 8.24 -16.07 12.22
C ALA A 640 7.45 -14.81 12.58
N GLU A 641 8.07 -13.84 13.26
CA GLU A 641 7.41 -12.56 13.57
C GLU A 641 7.16 -11.74 12.30
N ALA A 642 8.10 -11.74 11.35
CA ALA A 642 7.89 -11.06 10.06
C ALA A 642 6.73 -11.68 9.26
N LEU A 643 6.55 -13.01 9.30
CA LEU A 643 5.37 -13.66 8.73
C LEU A 643 4.09 -13.29 9.46
N SER A 644 4.16 -13.08 10.78
CA SER A 644 3.01 -12.60 11.57
C SER A 644 2.62 -11.16 11.18
N LEU A 645 3.61 -10.28 10.94
CA LEU A 645 3.37 -8.93 10.39
C LEU A 645 2.70 -8.98 9.00
N ALA A 646 3.01 -10.01 8.21
CA ALA A 646 2.38 -10.29 6.92
C ALA A 646 0.99 -10.96 7.02
N THR A 647 0.34 -10.92 8.19
CA THR A 647 -0.97 -11.55 8.47
C THR A 647 -0.93 -13.08 8.40
N GLY A 648 0.24 -13.69 8.58
CA GLY A 648 0.45 -15.14 8.50
C GLY A 648 0.61 -15.67 7.08
N ALA A 649 0.91 -16.96 6.99
CA ALA A 649 1.02 -17.68 5.72
C ALA A 649 -0.34 -18.21 5.24
N LYS A 650 -0.46 -18.49 3.94
CA LYS A 650 -1.64 -19.15 3.36
C LYS A 650 -1.62 -20.65 3.66
N ASP A 651 -2.78 -21.32 3.60
CA ASP A 651 -2.88 -22.78 3.77
C ASP A 651 -2.09 -23.58 2.71
N THR A 652 -1.78 -22.94 1.58
CA THR A 652 -0.96 -23.49 0.48
C THR A 652 0.55 -23.33 0.68
N ALA A 653 0.98 -22.67 1.76
CA ALA A 653 2.38 -22.37 2.04
C ALA A 653 3.15 -23.57 2.60
N LYS A 654 4.45 -23.64 2.28
CA LYS A 654 5.38 -24.62 2.85
C LYS A 654 6.27 -23.94 3.89
N LEU A 655 5.82 -23.94 5.15
CA LEU A 655 6.53 -23.28 6.27
C LEU A 655 7.83 -23.97 6.70
N SER A 656 8.02 -25.24 6.33
CA SER A 656 9.25 -25.99 6.57
C SER A 656 10.43 -25.58 5.69
N GLU A 657 10.18 -24.81 4.61
CA GLU A 657 11.21 -24.42 3.64
C GLU A 657 11.15 -22.92 3.29
N VAL A 658 10.96 -22.05 4.29
CA VAL A 658 10.96 -20.60 4.05
C VAL A 658 12.36 -20.15 3.62
N VAL A 659 12.45 -19.42 2.52
CA VAL A 659 13.74 -18.97 1.97
C VAL A 659 14.04 -17.58 2.48
N LEU A 660 15.15 -17.44 3.19
CA LEU A 660 15.73 -16.17 3.61
C LEU A 660 16.91 -15.82 2.71
N VAL A 661 16.83 -14.66 2.06
CA VAL A 661 17.91 -14.09 1.27
C VAL A 661 18.42 -12.84 1.98
N ARG A 662 19.73 -12.84 2.27
CA ARG A 662 20.45 -11.76 2.95
C ARG A 662 21.65 -11.34 2.12
N ARG A 663 22.14 -10.10 2.24
CA ARG A 663 23.42 -9.70 1.65
C ARG A 663 24.55 -9.80 2.68
N ASN A 664 25.70 -10.30 2.26
CA ASN A 664 26.92 -10.23 3.06
C ASN A 664 27.51 -8.81 3.04
N ALA A 665 28.57 -8.57 3.81
CA ALA A 665 29.26 -7.28 3.88
C ALA A 665 29.83 -6.79 2.52
N GLU A 666 30.05 -7.71 1.57
CA GLU A 666 30.52 -7.41 0.21
C GLU A 666 29.35 -7.18 -0.77
N GLY A 667 28.11 -7.15 -0.27
CA GLY A 667 26.89 -6.97 -1.07
C GLY A 667 26.44 -8.21 -1.84
N ARG A 668 27.15 -9.34 -1.71
CA ARG A 668 26.80 -10.62 -2.35
C ARG A 668 25.61 -11.27 -1.63
N PRO A 669 24.60 -11.77 -2.35
CA PRO A 669 23.47 -12.43 -1.73
C PRO A 669 23.89 -13.78 -1.12
N MET A 670 23.25 -14.14 -0.03
CA MET A 670 23.39 -15.35 0.77
C MET A 670 21.99 -15.91 0.92
N LEU A 671 21.87 -17.23 0.82
CA LEU A 671 20.59 -17.91 0.90
C LEU A 671 20.61 -18.91 2.04
N ARG A 672 19.54 -18.94 2.83
CA ARG A 672 19.31 -19.93 3.87
C ARG A 672 17.86 -20.33 3.89
N THR A 673 17.61 -21.63 4.00
CA THR A 673 16.29 -22.18 4.29
C THR A 673 16.04 -22.18 5.79
N VAL A 674 14.87 -21.72 6.21
CA VAL A 674 14.43 -21.62 7.59
C VAL A 674 13.15 -22.45 7.75
N ASP A 675 13.18 -23.37 8.71
CA ASP A 675 12.02 -24.18 9.07
C ASP A 675 11.21 -23.45 10.15
N VAL A 676 10.23 -22.67 9.70
CA VAL A 676 9.35 -21.89 10.59
C VAL A 676 8.32 -22.81 11.26
N GLU A 677 7.95 -23.91 10.61
CA GLU A 677 7.01 -24.90 11.17
C GLU A 677 7.60 -25.59 12.42
N ALA A 678 8.89 -25.95 12.38
CA ALA A 678 9.62 -26.48 13.53
C ALA A 678 9.69 -25.45 14.68
N PHE A 679 9.91 -24.17 14.37
CA PHE A 679 9.93 -23.10 15.37
C PHE A 679 8.55 -22.91 16.04
N LEU A 680 7.48 -22.79 15.25
CA LEU A 680 6.11 -22.62 15.76
C LEU A 680 5.64 -23.83 16.60
N SER A 681 6.16 -25.02 16.32
CA SER A 681 5.89 -26.24 17.09
C SER A 681 6.83 -26.44 18.31
N GLY A 682 7.72 -25.48 18.59
CA GLY A 682 8.63 -25.49 19.74
C GLY A 682 9.85 -26.39 19.59
N LYS A 683 10.18 -26.83 18.37
CA LYS A 683 11.27 -27.77 18.06
C LYS A 683 12.43 -27.14 17.25
N GLY A 684 12.39 -25.84 17.00
CA GLY A 684 13.39 -25.12 16.20
C GLY A 684 13.78 -23.75 16.79
N GLU A 685 14.75 -23.09 16.17
CA GLU A 685 15.18 -21.72 16.48
C GLU A 685 14.83 -20.80 15.31
N ASP A 686 14.36 -19.58 15.60
CA ASP A 686 14.13 -18.57 14.57
C ASP A 686 15.44 -17.84 14.20
N VAL A 687 15.51 -17.34 12.98
CA VAL A 687 16.66 -16.61 12.45
C VAL A 687 16.41 -15.11 12.57
N PRO A 688 17.23 -14.35 13.32
CA PRO A 688 17.05 -12.91 13.46
C PRO A 688 17.27 -12.22 12.11
N LEU A 689 16.37 -11.31 11.75
CA LEU A 689 16.37 -10.57 10.51
C LEU A 689 17.28 -9.34 10.55
N GLN A 690 17.69 -8.91 9.36
CA GLN A 690 18.46 -7.69 9.12
C GLN A 690 17.73 -6.78 8.13
N GLY A 691 18.12 -5.51 8.13
CA GLY A 691 17.59 -4.51 7.20
C GLY A 691 17.74 -4.99 5.75
N PHE A 692 16.66 -4.88 4.99
CA PHE A 692 16.52 -5.31 3.61
C PHE A 692 16.65 -6.83 3.37
N ASP A 693 16.51 -7.66 4.40
CA ASP A 693 16.33 -9.10 4.20
C ASP A 693 15.06 -9.39 3.38
N ILE A 694 15.13 -10.44 2.57
CA ILE A 694 14.04 -10.92 1.74
C ILE A 694 13.61 -12.29 2.24
N ILE A 695 12.35 -12.39 2.63
CA ILE A 695 11.69 -13.60 3.10
C ILE A 695 10.73 -14.03 2.00
N TYR A 696 10.91 -15.24 1.51
CA TYR A 696 10.07 -15.83 0.49
C TYR A 696 9.48 -17.14 0.99
N VAL A 697 8.16 -17.23 0.99
CA VAL A 697 7.42 -18.44 1.40
C VAL A 697 7.00 -19.21 0.15
N PRO A 698 7.56 -20.42 -0.10
CA PRO A 698 7.17 -21.21 -1.25
C PRO A 698 5.80 -21.89 -1.07
N ARG A 699 5.21 -22.31 -2.19
CA ARG A 699 4.01 -23.17 -2.21
C ARG A 699 4.40 -24.63 -1.94
N SER A 700 3.51 -25.40 -1.31
CA SER A 700 3.67 -26.81 -0.91
C SER A 700 4.06 -27.81 -2.02
N THR A 701 4.13 -27.39 -3.28
CA THR A 701 4.42 -28.23 -4.45
C THR A 701 5.55 -27.68 -5.32
N ILE A 702 6.76 -27.58 -4.78
CA ILE A 702 7.99 -27.65 -5.59
C ILE A 702 9.00 -28.55 -4.87
N ALA A 703 9.42 -29.61 -5.54
CA ALA A 703 10.63 -30.37 -5.22
C ALA A 703 11.79 -29.71 -6.00
N GLU A 704 12.90 -29.49 -5.30
CA GLU A 704 14.17 -28.87 -5.74
C GLU A 704 14.21 -27.33 -5.72
N ILE A 705 14.87 -26.82 -4.67
CA ILE A 705 15.21 -25.41 -4.42
C ILE A 705 16.04 -24.80 -5.57
N ASP A 706 16.88 -25.60 -6.22
CA ASP A 706 17.78 -25.15 -7.30
C ASP A 706 17.00 -24.81 -8.58
N LEU A 707 15.97 -25.60 -8.92
CA LEU A 707 15.07 -25.35 -10.04
C LEU A 707 14.24 -24.06 -9.82
N PHE A 708 13.86 -23.77 -8.57
CA PHE A 708 13.14 -22.55 -8.20
C PHE A 708 14.01 -21.29 -8.28
N VAL A 709 15.25 -21.33 -7.79
CA VAL A 709 16.19 -20.20 -7.84
C VAL A 709 16.42 -19.73 -9.29
N ASP A 710 16.62 -20.66 -10.23
CA ASP A 710 16.85 -20.33 -11.64
C ASP A 710 15.58 -19.95 -12.41
N GLN A 711 14.43 -20.53 -12.08
CA GLN A 711 13.18 -20.25 -12.79
C GLN A 711 12.47 -18.98 -12.32
N TYR A 712 12.58 -18.63 -11.03
CA TYR A 712 11.81 -17.54 -10.43
C TYR A 712 12.69 -16.46 -9.81
N LEU A 713 13.72 -16.79 -9.03
CA LEU A 713 14.50 -15.75 -8.33
C LEU A 713 15.45 -15.00 -9.29
N ASN A 714 16.19 -15.73 -10.12
CA ASN A 714 17.12 -15.16 -11.11
C ASN A 714 16.40 -14.48 -12.29
N LYS A 715 15.13 -14.86 -12.58
CA LYS A 715 14.34 -14.28 -13.68
C LYS A 715 13.36 -13.19 -13.25
N ALA A 716 12.90 -13.17 -11.99
CA ALA A 716 11.96 -12.16 -11.49
C ALA A 716 12.64 -10.98 -10.78
N ILE A 717 13.87 -11.14 -10.29
CA ILE A 717 14.64 -10.04 -9.67
C ILE A 717 15.80 -9.67 -10.61
N PRO A 718 15.85 -8.44 -11.17
CA PRO A 718 16.90 -8.04 -12.08
C PRO A 718 18.15 -7.68 -11.28
N PHE A 719 18.84 -8.66 -10.70
CA PHE A 719 20.28 -8.51 -10.54
C PHE A 719 20.88 -8.72 -11.93
N SER A 720 20.93 -7.63 -12.71
CA SER A 720 21.94 -7.57 -13.75
C SER A 720 23.27 -7.89 -13.06
N LYS A 721 24.02 -8.85 -13.58
CA LYS A 721 25.44 -9.03 -13.26
C LYS A 721 26.31 -7.82 -13.66
N ASN A 722 25.69 -6.67 -13.90
CA ASN A 722 26.26 -5.37 -14.22
C ASN A 722 25.69 -4.35 -13.24
N PHE A 723 26.42 -4.10 -12.16
CA PHE A 723 26.30 -2.85 -11.41
C PHE A 723 27.23 -1.85 -12.10
N SER A 724 26.73 -1.10 -13.09
CA SER A 724 27.45 0.03 -13.67
C SER A 724 26.94 1.32 -13.04
N TYR A 725 27.80 2.05 -12.33
CA TYR A 725 27.57 3.46 -12.03
C TYR A 725 28.13 4.31 -13.18
N ALA A 726 27.38 5.31 -13.62
CA ALA A 726 27.80 6.23 -14.65
C ALA A 726 28.96 7.11 -14.14
N VAL A 727 30.16 6.91 -14.69
CA VAL A 727 31.23 7.91 -14.65
C VAL A 727 31.07 8.79 -15.90
N ASN A 728 30.99 10.09 -15.64
CA ASN A 728 30.93 11.17 -16.62
C ASN A 728 32.02 11.02 -17.71
N ARG A 729 31.68 11.27 -18.97
CA ARG A 729 32.57 11.08 -20.13
C ARG A 729 33.63 12.19 -20.24
N ASN A 730 34.89 11.74 -20.27
CA ASN A 730 36.12 12.35 -20.83
C ASN A 730 36.72 13.58 -20.13
N PRO A 731 38.07 13.59 -19.92
CA PRO A 731 39.04 13.54 -21.02
C PRO A 731 40.24 12.58 -20.83
N GLY A 732 40.74 12.01 -21.95
CA GLY A 732 42.17 11.67 -22.10
C GLY A 732 42.60 10.20 -22.12
N SER A 733 43.26 9.84 -23.23
CA SER A 733 44.24 8.75 -23.44
C SER A 733 43.81 7.27 -23.41
N ALA A 734 43.69 6.72 -24.62
CA ALA A 734 44.31 5.49 -25.17
C ALA A 734 44.70 4.33 -24.23
N LEU A 735 44.16 3.12 -24.50
CA LEU A 735 44.85 2.01 -25.17
C LEU A 735 43.96 0.74 -25.21
N ASN A 736 44.15 -0.05 -26.27
CA ASN A 736 43.63 -1.40 -26.56
C ASN A 736 43.65 -2.33 -25.32
N THR A 737 42.87 -3.41 -25.20
CA THR A 737 42.91 -4.59 -26.08
C THR A 737 41.79 -5.58 -25.67
N THR A 738 41.31 -6.34 -26.65
CA THR A 738 40.47 -7.57 -26.58
C THR A 738 40.95 -8.57 -25.52
N VAL A 739 40.09 -9.44 -24.97
CA VAL A 739 39.89 -10.83 -25.42
C VAL A 739 38.68 -11.47 -24.70
N ASN A 740 37.84 -12.16 -25.49
CA ASN A 740 36.76 -13.09 -25.12
C ASN A 740 37.30 -14.33 -24.36
N PRO A 741 36.52 -15.07 -23.56
CA PRO A 741 35.16 -15.54 -23.91
C PRO A 741 34.05 -15.26 -22.90
#